data_AF-A0A535LV68-F1
#
_entry.id   AF-A0A535LV68-F1
#
_cell.length_a   1.000
_cell.length_b   1.000
_cell.length_c   1.000
_cell.angle_alpha   90.00
_cell.angle_beta   90.00
_cell.angle_gamma   90.00
#
_symmetry.space_group_name_H-M   'P 1'
#
loop_
_entity.id
_entity.type
_entity.pdbx_description
1 polymer ?
#
loop_
_entity_poly.entity_id
_entity_poly.type
_entity_poly.pdbx_seq_one_letter_code
_entity_poly.pdbx_strand_id
1 'polypeptide(L)'
;MTRRYRPFDPFERGGPFEAREIRFPRPPRRFWVGAALFGLAVLIFFFASPIVWFFTEMQWYDALGFKDVFTTRLSMQVVLFVASFAFALLYLAANVLVALRLRSGPSLRAVGIRRPSIRSGIGGAALGASVLVALVLSGGAGTQWQSLALFQHAKPTGITDPVLGQDISFYLLTLPFLHSIVNWALGLAFLTPLLIGVIYAWRGDTFDLNISPLAIGHLSALLAVFALVLAAFTWLGRYDLLYQHNSNVVWGAAYTDVNARLPIVTFQAGLAVVLAGALLVNVWLRRLWLGVTTALVWVAFLLIGGIYPAVVQYAFVTPNAQTYELPYIDREIAGTRAAYGLTDVKVSQFTGDKPLTLADVQNDRVTINNLRLWDFAPLIDTYDQQQTIRTYYTFNRIDIDRYTINNQYTSLEIGAREFNFDKLPNEARNWVNRHLQYTHGYGVAASPVNAVVGEGLPDYVIRDIPPAGQIPVTQPAIYFGEATTDYVLAPNTNKEFDYPSNPDVYANYKGTHGVPMTAVNRAMWSLKLGDFNLLVSGQVTSQTLMLYRRQIIDRVNEIAPFLNYDSDPYVVVVDGHLYWIIDAYTTGSTYPYSQTVLFQGNSEINYIRNSVKVVIDAYEGTAVFYVFDPKDPIIQAYEATFPHLFTPSDAMPASLRAHIRVPVDLFNTQIGIYATYHITDPKVFFAREDVWDIPTAPAAPGNPPTPVSPYYVLFRLPGEQTPEYLLIMPYTPHNKNNLTSWMAARNDGAHYGEYVSFVLPKDKVIFGPQQVANRINQDPVISRDFTLFHGTGSQVQQGNLLVVPVGDSFLYFEPIYLKATSGSSLPELKKVILADQDNVAYADTLQQAIDQLVGTASPPTNTTPPPTTLTAAQVKLIEDLVAQANDHYTAAYADLRNNDFAGFAKEMAQVGQILQQLQKITGTAPSSGTASPSPTPPSRASPSPSPSP
;
A
#
# COMPACT_ATOMS: atom_id res chain seq x y z
N MET A 1 -43.93 74.06 -63.26
CA MET A 1 -43.31 75.32 -62.78
C MET A 1 -42.73 75.12 -61.37
N THR A 2 -41.94 76.08 -60.88
CA THR A 2 -41.42 76.23 -59.49
C THR A 2 -40.53 75.13 -58.90
N ARG A 3 -39.21 75.42 -58.85
CA ARG A 3 -38.18 74.80 -57.97
C ARG A 3 -38.35 75.23 -56.51
N ARG A 4 -37.82 74.46 -55.54
CA ARG A 4 -37.16 74.97 -54.31
C ARG A 4 -35.96 74.11 -53.86
N TYR A 5 -35.04 74.76 -53.14
CA TYR A 5 -33.73 74.33 -52.58
C TYR A 5 -33.75 74.68 -51.06
N ARG A 6 -32.92 74.20 -50.14
CA ARG A 6 -31.92 73.10 -50.01
C ARG A 6 -31.70 72.89 -48.48
N PRO A 7 -31.20 71.75 -47.97
CA PRO A 7 -29.73 71.59 -47.77
C PRO A 7 -29.25 70.12 -47.96
N PHE A 8 -28.12 69.82 -48.59
CA PHE A 8 -26.74 69.90 -48.06
C PHE A 8 -26.56 69.21 -46.69
N ASP A 9 -26.25 67.91 -46.72
CA ASP A 9 -25.71 67.14 -45.59
C ASP A 9 -24.24 66.76 -45.92
N PRO A 10 -23.23 67.05 -45.08
CA PRO A 10 -21.81 66.94 -45.46
C PRO A 10 -21.22 65.51 -45.45
N PHE A 11 -22.01 64.47 -45.15
CA PHE A 11 -21.49 63.12 -44.88
C PHE A 11 -21.52 62.13 -46.06
N GLU A 12 -21.83 62.56 -47.29
CA GLU A 12 -21.53 61.78 -48.50
C GLU A 12 -20.02 61.77 -48.80
N ARG A 13 -19.26 60.99 -48.02
CA ARG A 13 -17.94 60.48 -48.39
C ARG A 13 -17.92 58.98 -48.16
N GLY A 14 -17.82 58.21 -49.25
CA GLY A 14 -17.66 56.77 -49.17
C GLY A 14 -16.38 56.38 -48.42
N GLY A 15 -16.53 55.68 -47.30
CA GLY A 15 -15.46 54.91 -46.67
C GLY A 15 -15.44 53.49 -47.25
N PRO A 16 -14.28 52.83 -47.40
CA PRO A 16 -14.16 51.51 -48.03
C PRO A 16 -14.57 50.35 -47.10
N PHE A 17 -15.64 50.54 -46.33
CA PHE A 17 -16.19 49.56 -45.39
C PHE A 17 -17.71 49.57 -45.46
N GLU A 18 -18.26 49.26 -46.63
CA GLU A 18 -19.57 48.59 -46.64
C GLU A 18 -19.42 47.30 -45.82
N ALA A 19 -20.08 47.25 -44.68
CA ALA A 19 -20.23 46.01 -43.92
C ALA A 19 -21.11 45.06 -44.74
N ARG A 20 -20.46 44.31 -45.63
CA ARG A 20 -21.05 43.22 -46.41
C ARG A 20 -21.84 42.35 -45.44
N GLU A 21 -23.17 42.30 -45.56
CA GLU A 21 -24.00 41.46 -44.69
C GLU A 21 -23.46 40.03 -44.77
N ILE A 22 -22.76 39.57 -43.72
CA ILE A 22 -22.36 38.17 -43.58
C ILE A 22 -23.64 37.42 -43.23
N ARG A 23 -24.43 37.13 -44.26
CA ARG A 23 -25.57 36.22 -44.17
C ARG A 23 -25.02 34.82 -43.94
N PHE A 24 -24.84 34.47 -42.67
CA PHE A 24 -24.56 33.10 -42.27
C PHE A 24 -25.60 32.19 -42.96
N PRO A 25 -25.18 31.24 -43.80
CA PRO A 25 -26.11 30.38 -44.50
C PRO A 25 -26.91 29.59 -43.46
N ARG A 26 -28.24 29.69 -43.51
CA ARG A 26 -29.11 28.92 -42.60
C ARG A 26 -28.78 27.44 -42.77
N PRO A 27 -28.35 26.72 -41.72
CA PRO A 27 -27.94 25.34 -41.87
C PRO A 27 -29.07 24.51 -42.50
N PRO A 28 -28.77 23.68 -43.52
CA PRO A 28 -29.80 22.97 -44.28
C PRO A 28 -30.60 22.05 -43.36
N ARG A 29 -31.86 21.73 -43.72
CA ARG A 29 -32.72 20.85 -42.91
C ARG A 29 -32.05 19.50 -42.57
N ARG A 30 -31.14 19.02 -43.42
CA ARG A 30 -30.29 17.83 -43.20
C ARG A 30 -29.29 17.99 -42.04
N PHE A 31 -28.74 19.19 -41.80
CA PHE A 31 -27.89 19.48 -40.65
C PHE A 31 -28.67 19.36 -39.34
N TRP A 32 -29.89 19.92 -39.28
CA TRP A 32 -30.75 19.79 -38.10
C TRP A 32 -31.23 18.35 -37.85
N VAL A 33 -31.49 17.57 -38.90
CA VAL A 33 -31.77 16.13 -38.77
C VAL A 33 -30.52 15.38 -38.29
N GLY A 34 -29.34 15.67 -38.81
CA GLY A 34 -28.08 15.11 -38.33
C GLY A 34 -27.79 15.46 -36.87
N ALA A 35 -28.00 16.72 -36.47
CA ALA A 35 -27.85 17.18 -35.10
C ALA A 35 -28.90 16.57 -34.15
N ALA A 36 -30.13 16.34 -34.61
CA ALA A 36 -31.16 15.65 -33.84
C ALA A 36 -30.85 14.15 -33.67
N LEU A 37 -30.35 13.48 -34.71
CA LEU A 37 -29.91 12.08 -34.64
C LEU A 37 -28.66 11.93 -33.78
N PHE A 38 -27.70 12.86 -33.87
CA PHE A 38 -26.54 12.91 -32.98
C PHE A 38 -26.96 13.18 -31.53
N GLY A 39 -27.84 14.16 -31.29
CA GLY A 39 -28.39 14.43 -29.95
C GLY A 39 -29.17 13.24 -29.38
N LEU A 40 -29.92 12.50 -30.22
CA LEU A 40 -30.59 11.27 -29.83
C LEU A 40 -29.59 10.15 -29.53
N ALA A 41 -28.53 9.99 -30.31
CA ALA A 41 -27.48 9.01 -30.06
C ALA A 41 -26.71 9.32 -28.77
N VAL A 42 -26.41 10.60 -28.51
CA VAL A 42 -25.81 11.06 -27.24
C VAL A 42 -26.77 10.82 -26.07
N LEU A 43 -28.07 11.11 -26.21
CA LEU A 43 -29.07 10.81 -25.20
C LEU A 43 -29.16 9.30 -24.91
N ILE A 44 -29.24 8.46 -25.95
CA ILE A 44 -29.27 7.01 -25.83
C ILE A 44 -27.99 6.51 -25.14
N PHE A 45 -26.82 6.99 -25.54
CA PHE A 45 -25.55 6.60 -24.90
C PHE A 45 -25.51 7.00 -23.41
N PHE A 46 -25.93 8.23 -23.10
CA PHE A 46 -25.93 8.77 -21.74
C PHE A 46 -26.92 8.05 -20.80
N PHE A 47 -28.06 7.58 -21.32
CA PHE A 47 -29.04 6.82 -20.55
C PHE A 47 -28.80 5.30 -20.56
N ALA A 48 -28.24 4.73 -21.64
CA ALA A 48 -27.97 3.30 -21.73
C ALA A 48 -26.78 2.89 -20.86
N SER A 49 -25.73 3.71 -20.77
CA SER A 49 -24.52 3.36 -19.99
C SER A 49 -24.81 3.07 -18.50
N PRO A 50 -25.54 3.93 -17.74
CA PRO A 50 -25.91 3.62 -16.36
C PRO A 50 -26.80 2.37 -16.21
N ILE A 51 -27.66 2.08 -17.19
CA ILE A 51 -28.54 0.91 -17.20
C ILE A 51 -27.73 -0.37 -17.44
N VAL A 52 -26.83 -0.37 -18.43
CA VAL A 52 -25.92 -1.49 -18.72
C VAL A 52 -24.99 -1.74 -17.54
N TRP A 53 -24.43 -0.67 -16.94
CA TRP A 53 -23.65 -0.77 -15.70
C TRP A 53 -24.47 -1.44 -14.59
N PHE A 54 -25.65 -0.91 -14.24
CA PHE A 54 -26.50 -1.44 -13.18
C PHE A 54 -26.79 -2.94 -13.37
N PHE A 55 -27.23 -3.36 -14.56
CA PHE A 55 -27.57 -4.77 -14.80
C PHE A 55 -26.35 -5.68 -14.82
N THR A 56 -25.21 -5.25 -15.35
CA THR A 56 -24.00 -6.09 -15.40
C THR A 56 -23.29 -6.16 -14.05
N GLU A 57 -23.31 -5.10 -13.24
CA GLU A 57 -22.89 -5.18 -11.83
C GLU A 57 -23.82 -6.12 -11.05
N MET A 58 -25.13 -5.91 -11.11
CA MET A 58 -26.13 -6.78 -10.45
C MET A 58 -25.89 -8.25 -10.78
N GLN A 59 -25.65 -8.58 -12.05
CA GLN A 59 -25.34 -9.95 -12.48
C GLN A 59 -24.06 -10.51 -11.85
N TRP A 60 -23.00 -9.71 -11.73
CA TRP A 60 -21.74 -10.15 -11.14
C TRP A 60 -21.87 -10.40 -9.63
N TYR A 61 -22.60 -9.53 -8.91
CA TYR A 61 -22.91 -9.76 -7.49
C TYR A 61 -23.83 -10.97 -7.28
N ASP A 62 -24.87 -11.12 -8.10
CA ASP A 62 -25.82 -12.26 -8.05
C ASP A 62 -25.11 -13.60 -8.30
N ALA A 63 -24.16 -13.62 -9.23
CA ALA A 63 -23.31 -14.78 -9.55
C ALA A 63 -22.31 -15.17 -8.45
N LEU A 64 -22.16 -14.34 -7.41
CA LEU A 64 -21.34 -14.60 -6.21
C LEU A 64 -22.18 -14.71 -4.93
N GLY A 65 -23.51 -14.61 -5.02
CA GLY A 65 -24.41 -14.58 -3.86
C GLY A 65 -24.49 -13.23 -3.12
N PHE A 66 -23.77 -12.20 -3.56
CA PHE A 66 -23.69 -10.89 -2.90
C PHE A 66 -24.65 -9.83 -3.44
N LYS A 67 -25.72 -10.25 -4.14
CA LYS A 67 -26.76 -9.37 -4.70
C LYS A 67 -27.26 -8.30 -3.70
N ASP A 68 -27.51 -8.74 -2.46
CA ASP A 68 -28.06 -7.90 -1.41
C ASP A 68 -27.08 -6.81 -0.96
N VAL A 69 -25.77 -7.06 -1.03
CA VAL A 69 -24.73 -6.07 -0.74
C VAL A 69 -24.78 -4.93 -1.75
N PHE A 70 -24.84 -5.26 -3.04
CA PHE A 70 -24.96 -4.27 -4.12
C PHE A 70 -26.27 -3.48 -4.04
N THR A 71 -27.41 -4.15 -3.86
CA THR A 71 -28.71 -3.46 -3.76
C THR A 71 -28.80 -2.57 -2.54
N THR A 72 -28.31 -3.02 -1.38
CA THR A 72 -28.31 -2.23 -0.14
C THR A 72 -27.42 -0.99 -0.32
N ARG A 73 -26.16 -1.17 -0.72
CA ARG A 73 -25.22 -0.08 -1.00
C ARG A 73 -25.80 0.95 -1.97
N LEU A 74 -26.31 0.49 -3.12
CA LEU A 74 -26.89 1.38 -4.13
C LEU A 74 -28.16 2.06 -3.63
N SER A 75 -29.01 1.38 -2.86
CA SER A 75 -30.23 1.98 -2.31
C SER A 75 -29.91 3.15 -1.38
N MET A 76 -28.89 3.03 -0.52
CA MET A 76 -28.45 4.09 0.38
C MET A 76 -27.89 5.29 -0.40
N GLN A 77 -27.05 5.03 -1.41
CA GLN A 77 -26.52 6.07 -2.31
C GLN A 77 -27.65 6.82 -3.04
N VAL A 78 -28.62 6.10 -3.60
CA VAL A 78 -29.77 6.67 -4.33
C VAL A 78 -30.70 7.42 -3.38
N VAL A 79 -30.98 6.90 -2.17
CA VAL A 79 -31.81 7.59 -1.18
C VAL A 79 -31.16 8.89 -0.72
N LEU A 80 -29.86 8.89 -0.41
CA LEU A 80 -29.12 10.11 -0.06
C LEU A 80 -29.14 11.12 -1.20
N PHE A 81 -28.83 10.69 -2.43
CA PHE A 81 -28.84 11.56 -3.62
C PHE A 81 -30.23 12.15 -3.88
N VAL A 82 -31.29 11.33 -3.88
CA VAL A 82 -32.65 11.79 -4.19
C VAL A 82 -33.22 12.68 -3.07
N ALA A 83 -32.99 12.33 -1.80
CA ALA A 83 -33.47 13.14 -0.67
C ALA A 83 -32.78 14.52 -0.63
N SER A 84 -31.44 14.55 -0.77
CA SER A 84 -30.69 15.81 -0.85
C SER A 84 -31.09 16.62 -2.08
N PHE A 85 -31.22 16.00 -3.26
CA PHE A 85 -31.61 16.68 -4.49
C PHE A 85 -33.00 17.29 -4.39
N ALA A 86 -33.98 16.52 -3.92
CA ALA A 86 -35.35 17.01 -3.74
C ALA A 86 -35.39 18.18 -2.75
N PHE A 87 -34.72 18.08 -1.60
CA PHE A 87 -34.68 19.16 -0.62
C PHE A 87 -33.99 20.42 -1.17
N ALA A 88 -32.78 20.29 -1.72
CA ALA A 88 -32.02 21.40 -2.27
C ALA A 88 -32.77 22.09 -3.42
N LEU A 89 -33.35 21.32 -4.35
CA LEU A 89 -34.11 21.85 -5.47
C LEU A 89 -35.38 22.58 -4.99
N LEU A 90 -36.15 22.00 -4.06
CA LEU A 90 -37.35 22.64 -3.53
C LEU A 90 -37.00 23.93 -2.78
N TYR A 91 -35.96 23.91 -1.95
CA TYR A 91 -35.47 25.09 -1.22
C TYR A 91 -34.99 26.20 -2.16
N LEU A 92 -34.13 25.88 -3.13
CA LEU A 92 -33.63 26.83 -4.12
C LEU A 92 -34.75 27.38 -5.00
N ALA A 93 -35.62 26.51 -5.53
CA ALA A 93 -36.74 26.92 -6.38
C ALA A 93 -37.73 27.81 -5.62
N ALA A 94 -38.06 27.52 -4.36
CA ALA A 94 -38.91 28.36 -3.54
C ALA A 94 -38.32 29.77 -3.37
N ASN A 95 -37.04 29.87 -3.02
CA ASN A 95 -36.36 31.16 -2.85
C ASN A 95 -36.20 31.92 -4.18
N VAL A 96 -35.90 31.23 -5.29
CA VAL A 96 -35.86 31.84 -6.63
C VAL A 96 -37.24 32.36 -7.05
N LEU A 97 -38.32 31.62 -6.78
CA LEU A 97 -39.69 32.09 -7.05
C LEU A 97 -40.06 33.31 -6.21
N VAL A 98 -39.63 33.38 -4.95
CA VAL A 98 -39.77 34.58 -4.10
C VAL A 98 -38.98 35.75 -4.68
N ALA A 99 -37.71 35.54 -5.06
CA ALA A 99 -36.87 36.59 -5.65
C ALA A 99 -37.45 37.13 -6.97
N LEU A 100 -37.91 36.25 -7.88
CA LEU A 100 -38.54 36.63 -9.15
C LEU A 100 -39.89 37.35 -8.98
N ARG A 101 -40.59 37.17 -7.85
CA ARG A 101 -41.81 37.94 -7.50
C ARG A 101 -41.46 39.31 -6.90
N LEU A 102 -40.44 39.38 -6.04
CA LEU A 102 -39.99 40.61 -5.38
C LEU A 102 -39.16 41.53 -6.30
N ARG A 103 -38.56 40.99 -7.37
CA ARG A 103 -37.78 41.74 -8.36
C ARG A 103 -38.62 42.84 -9.01
N SER A 104 -38.35 44.08 -8.61
CA SER A 104 -39.01 45.27 -9.15
C SER A 104 -38.25 45.77 -10.39
N GLY A 105 -38.83 45.55 -11.57
CA GLY A 105 -38.38 46.14 -12.84
C GLY A 105 -39.04 47.51 -13.06
N PRO A 106 -38.29 48.63 -13.16
CA PRO A 106 -38.88 49.96 -13.32
C PRO A 106 -39.67 50.15 -14.63
N SER A 107 -39.16 49.59 -15.74
CA SER A 107 -39.56 49.94 -17.10
C SER A 107 -40.89 49.35 -17.60
N LEU A 108 -41.44 48.31 -16.95
CA LEU A 108 -42.65 47.62 -17.44
C LEU A 108 -43.88 47.76 -16.53
N ARG A 109 -43.70 48.10 -15.24
CA ARG A 109 -44.85 48.44 -14.36
C ARG A 109 -45.44 49.80 -14.68
N ALA A 110 -44.61 50.76 -15.11
CA ALA A 110 -45.04 52.09 -15.56
C ALA A 110 -45.91 52.05 -16.85
N VAL A 111 -45.87 50.94 -17.61
CA VAL A 111 -46.61 50.76 -18.88
C VAL A 111 -47.61 49.59 -18.79
N GLY A 112 -47.94 49.11 -17.59
CA GLY A 112 -48.99 48.10 -17.35
C GLY A 112 -48.70 46.66 -17.79
N ILE A 113 -47.53 46.36 -18.39
CA ILE A 113 -47.22 45.04 -18.96
C ILE A 113 -46.79 44.05 -17.85
N ARG A 114 -47.72 43.22 -17.39
CA ARG A 114 -47.43 42.09 -16.48
C ARG A 114 -46.95 40.84 -17.25
N ARG A 115 -45.67 40.78 -17.66
CA ARG A 115 -45.06 39.50 -18.06
C ARG A 115 -44.78 38.65 -16.81
N PRO A 116 -45.17 37.36 -16.76
CA PRO A 116 -44.83 36.49 -15.64
C PRO A 116 -43.32 36.25 -15.63
N SER A 117 -42.62 36.74 -14.61
CA SER A 117 -41.15 36.72 -14.50
C SER A 117 -40.53 35.33 -14.55
N ILE A 118 -41.29 34.29 -14.20
CA ILE A 118 -40.90 32.87 -14.30
C ILE A 118 -40.66 32.45 -15.76
N ARG A 119 -41.44 32.97 -16.73
CA ARG A 119 -41.30 32.67 -18.17
C ARG A 119 -40.31 33.60 -18.90
N SER A 120 -39.44 34.29 -18.17
CA SER A 120 -38.39 35.13 -18.75
C SER A 120 -37.07 34.35 -18.83
N GLY A 121 -36.13 34.79 -19.68
CA GLY A 121 -34.81 34.13 -19.82
C GLY A 121 -34.06 34.01 -18.48
N ILE A 122 -34.10 35.05 -17.64
CA ILE A 122 -33.56 35.01 -16.28
C ILE A 122 -34.31 34.04 -15.35
N GLY A 123 -35.62 33.89 -15.51
CA GLY A 123 -36.40 32.91 -14.74
C GLY A 123 -36.01 31.47 -15.08
N GLY A 124 -35.88 31.16 -16.38
CA GLY A 124 -35.37 29.88 -16.87
C GLY A 124 -33.93 29.62 -16.44
N ALA A 125 -33.04 30.61 -16.57
CA ALA A 125 -31.65 30.50 -16.16
C ALA A 125 -31.48 30.32 -14.65
N ALA A 126 -32.26 31.01 -13.81
CA ALA A 126 -32.21 30.87 -12.36
C ALA A 126 -32.72 29.51 -11.88
N LEU A 127 -33.77 28.97 -12.51
CA LEU A 127 -34.26 27.62 -12.22
C LEU A 127 -33.27 26.54 -12.74
N GLY A 128 -32.66 26.75 -13.92
CA GLY A 128 -31.59 25.88 -14.42
C GLY A 128 -30.36 25.88 -13.50
N ALA A 129 -29.94 27.05 -13.02
CA ALA A 129 -28.88 27.17 -12.02
C ALA A 129 -29.25 26.50 -10.68
N SER A 130 -30.52 26.56 -10.28
CA SER A 130 -31.01 25.85 -9.08
C SER A 130 -30.90 24.34 -9.22
N VAL A 131 -31.25 23.79 -10.39
CA VAL A 131 -31.07 22.36 -10.72
C VAL A 131 -29.58 22.00 -10.72
N LEU A 132 -28.72 22.81 -11.32
CA LEU A 132 -27.28 22.55 -11.37
C LEU A 132 -26.65 22.55 -9.95
N VAL A 133 -26.96 23.55 -9.12
CA VAL A 133 -26.48 23.60 -7.72
C VAL A 133 -27.01 22.41 -6.92
N ALA A 134 -28.29 22.06 -7.06
CA ALA A 134 -28.87 20.89 -6.41
C ALA A 134 -28.17 19.60 -6.86
N LEU A 135 -27.91 19.39 -8.16
CA LEU A 135 -27.19 18.22 -8.68
C LEU A 135 -25.78 18.13 -8.11
N VAL A 136 -25.01 19.23 -8.11
CA VAL A 136 -23.63 19.27 -7.59
C VAL A 136 -23.58 18.91 -6.10
N LEU A 137 -24.43 19.53 -5.28
CA LEU A 137 -24.49 19.24 -3.83
C LEU A 137 -24.96 17.81 -3.55
N SER A 138 -25.85 17.26 -4.36
CA SER A 138 -26.43 15.92 -4.14
C SER A 138 -25.51 14.78 -4.61
N GLY A 139 -24.69 15.02 -5.64
CA GLY A 139 -23.64 14.09 -6.04
C GLY A 139 -22.66 13.80 -4.90
N GLY A 140 -22.30 14.84 -4.12
CA GLY A 140 -21.50 14.68 -2.90
C GLY A 140 -22.24 13.98 -1.76
N ALA A 141 -23.55 14.16 -1.62
CA ALA A 141 -24.34 13.47 -0.58
C ALA A 141 -24.42 11.95 -0.82
N GLY A 142 -24.51 11.51 -2.08
CA GLY A 142 -24.56 10.09 -2.43
C GLY A 142 -23.31 9.29 -2.03
N THR A 143 -22.13 9.92 -1.93
CA THR A 143 -20.90 9.23 -1.49
C THR A 143 -20.88 8.94 0.01
N GLN A 144 -21.72 9.60 0.80
CA GLN A 144 -21.78 9.50 2.27
C GLN A 144 -22.59 8.29 2.77
N TRP A 145 -22.78 7.28 1.92
CA TRP A 145 -23.57 6.09 2.26
C TRP A 145 -22.92 5.25 3.37
N GLN A 146 -21.57 5.24 3.47
CA GLN A 146 -20.85 4.55 4.55
C GLN A 146 -21.12 5.21 5.91
N SER A 147 -21.01 6.54 6.00
CA SER A 147 -21.29 7.25 7.25
C SER A 147 -22.78 7.16 7.62
N LEU A 148 -23.70 7.10 6.65
CA LEU A 148 -25.11 6.75 6.91
C LEU A 148 -25.26 5.34 7.51
N ALA A 149 -24.57 4.34 6.97
CA ALA A 149 -24.63 2.95 7.47
C ALA A 149 -24.15 2.84 8.92
N LEU A 150 -22.98 3.44 9.22
CA LEU A 150 -22.44 3.50 10.58
C LEU A 150 -23.40 4.24 11.52
N PHE A 151 -23.98 5.37 11.09
CA PHE A 151 -24.96 6.14 11.88
C PHE A 151 -26.24 5.35 12.17
N GLN A 152 -26.79 4.64 11.18
CA GLN A 152 -28.04 3.88 11.33
C GLN A 152 -27.91 2.68 12.27
N HIS A 153 -26.72 2.09 12.35
CA HIS A 153 -26.44 0.90 13.14
C HIS A 153 -25.49 1.16 14.32
N ALA A 154 -25.35 2.42 14.74
CA ALA A 154 -24.48 2.81 15.83
C ALA A 154 -24.86 2.13 17.16
N LYS A 155 -23.89 1.46 17.79
CA LYS A 155 -24.01 0.83 19.11
C LYS A 155 -23.01 1.45 20.09
N PRO A 156 -23.37 1.73 21.35
CA PRO A 156 -22.41 2.19 22.37
C PRO A 156 -21.28 1.19 22.58
N THR A 157 -20.04 1.68 22.68
CA THR A 157 -18.88 0.90 23.09
C THR A 157 -18.84 0.65 24.60
N GLY A 158 -19.53 1.49 25.39
CA GLY A 158 -19.43 1.53 26.84
C GLY A 158 -18.25 2.35 27.36
N ILE A 159 -17.45 2.96 26.47
CA ILE A 159 -16.32 3.83 26.80
C ILE A 159 -16.71 5.26 26.48
N THR A 160 -16.62 6.17 27.46
CA THR A 160 -17.00 7.59 27.31
C THR A 160 -15.80 8.52 27.39
N ASP A 161 -15.78 9.55 26.55
CA ASP A 161 -14.76 10.60 26.62
C ASP A 161 -14.92 11.45 27.91
N PRO A 162 -13.81 11.83 28.59
CA PRO A 162 -13.86 12.54 29.87
C PRO A 162 -14.08 14.06 29.77
N VAL A 163 -14.24 14.64 28.57
CA VAL A 163 -14.36 16.10 28.36
C VAL A 163 -15.79 16.52 27.99
N LEU A 164 -16.45 15.75 27.13
CA LEU A 164 -17.79 16.00 26.57
C LEU A 164 -18.80 14.88 26.90
N GLY A 165 -18.35 13.78 27.49
CA GLY A 165 -19.21 12.71 28.02
C GLY A 165 -19.93 11.90 26.96
N GLN A 166 -19.42 11.86 25.72
CA GLN A 166 -19.97 11.05 24.64
C GLN A 166 -19.27 9.68 24.59
N ASP A 167 -19.99 8.64 24.17
CA ASP A 167 -19.41 7.32 23.90
C ASP A 167 -18.46 7.38 22.68
N ILE A 168 -17.40 6.56 22.65
CA ILE A 168 -16.50 6.46 21.49
C ILE A 168 -17.27 6.15 20.18
N SER A 169 -18.40 5.43 20.26
CA SER A 169 -19.28 5.18 19.11
C SER A 169 -19.90 6.43 18.51
N PHE A 170 -20.09 7.51 19.30
CA PHE A 170 -20.51 8.79 18.77
C PHE A 170 -19.46 9.32 17.80
N TYR A 171 -18.18 9.29 18.17
CA TYR A 171 -17.09 9.82 17.36
C TYR A 171 -16.83 8.96 16.11
N LEU A 172 -16.80 7.63 16.24
CA LEU A 172 -16.52 6.73 15.11
C LEU A 172 -17.72 6.58 14.17
N LEU A 173 -18.94 6.44 14.69
CA LEU A 173 -20.11 6.00 13.90
C LEU A 173 -21.11 7.12 13.61
N THR A 174 -21.24 8.11 14.49
CA THR A 174 -22.32 9.12 14.43
C THR A 174 -21.85 10.46 13.87
N LEU A 175 -20.76 10.99 14.43
CA LEU A 175 -20.20 12.30 14.13
C LEU A 175 -19.83 12.51 12.65
N PRO A 176 -19.24 11.54 11.92
CA PRO A 176 -18.94 11.71 10.49
C PRO A 176 -20.20 11.97 9.65
N PHE A 177 -21.32 11.32 9.98
CA PHE A 177 -22.58 11.54 9.27
C PHE A 177 -23.21 12.89 9.63
N LEU A 178 -23.17 13.30 10.91
CA LEU A 178 -23.63 14.63 11.33
C LEU A 178 -22.83 15.75 10.64
N HIS A 179 -21.51 15.59 10.54
CA HIS A 179 -20.65 16.49 9.76
C HIS A 179 -21.05 16.53 8.29
N SER A 180 -21.31 15.37 7.68
CA SER A 180 -21.75 15.32 6.27
C SER A 180 -23.06 16.09 6.02
N ILE A 181 -24.06 15.93 6.89
CA ILE A 181 -25.34 16.69 6.86
C ILE A 181 -25.08 18.19 6.98
N VAL A 182 -24.31 18.62 7.98
CA VAL A 182 -24.10 20.04 8.27
C VAL A 182 -23.23 20.72 7.21
N ASN A 183 -22.20 20.04 6.69
CA ASN A 183 -21.39 20.53 5.57
C ASN A 183 -22.22 20.71 4.29
N TRP A 184 -23.07 19.74 3.97
CA TRP A 184 -24.00 19.84 2.84
C TRP A 184 -25.01 20.98 3.03
N ALA A 185 -25.59 21.11 4.23
CA ALA A 185 -26.52 22.19 4.56
C ALA A 185 -25.82 23.57 4.52
N LEU A 186 -24.55 23.65 4.94
CA LEU A 186 -23.76 24.88 4.93
C LEU A 186 -23.48 25.32 3.49
N GLY A 187 -23.11 24.39 2.61
CA GLY A 187 -22.97 24.62 1.17
C GLY A 187 -24.27 25.15 0.53
N LEU A 188 -25.41 24.51 0.83
CA LEU A 188 -26.73 24.95 0.34
C LEU A 188 -27.09 26.35 0.88
N ALA A 189 -26.92 26.58 2.18
CA ALA A 189 -27.26 27.84 2.84
C ALA A 189 -26.32 28.99 2.48
N PHE A 190 -25.08 28.71 2.05
CA PHE A 190 -24.13 29.69 1.52
C PHE A 190 -24.40 30.05 0.05
N LEU A 191 -24.62 29.05 -0.81
CA LEU A 191 -24.85 29.29 -2.25
C LEU A 191 -26.19 29.96 -2.53
N THR A 192 -27.22 29.72 -1.69
CA THR A 192 -28.55 30.31 -1.88
C THR A 192 -28.55 31.85 -1.84
N PRO A 193 -28.07 32.56 -0.79
CA PRO A 193 -28.02 34.02 -0.77
C PRO A 193 -27.15 34.61 -1.88
N LEU A 194 -26.11 33.91 -2.36
CA LEU A 194 -25.30 34.33 -3.52
C LEU A 194 -26.13 34.29 -4.81
N LEU A 195 -26.78 33.16 -5.12
CA LEU A 195 -27.67 33.01 -6.28
C LEU A 195 -28.80 34.05 -6.26
N ILE A 196 -29.43 34.24 -5.10
CA ILE A 196 -30.53 35.20 -4.91
C ILE A 196 -30.03 36.64 -5.00
N GLY A 197 -28.83 36.94 -4.49
CA GLY A 197 -28.16 38.24 -4.62
C GLY A 197 -27.89 38.60 -6.09
N VAL A 198 -27.38 37.64 -6.88
CA VAL A 198 -27.18 37.79 -8.34
C VAL A 198 -28.50 38.09 -9.04
N ILE A 199 -29.60 37.39 -8.70
CA ILE A 199 -30.94 37.63 -9.28
C ILE A 199 -31.48 39.03 -8.95
N TYR A 200 -31.16 39.56 -7.76
CA TYR A 200 -31.55 40.92 -7.38
C TYR A 200 -30.69 42.01 -8.03
N ALA A 201 -29.38 41.78 -8.17
CA ALA A 201 -28.45 42.72 -8.77
C ALA A 201 -28.58 42.78 -10.31
N TRP A 202 -28.89 41.66 -10.96
CA TRP A 202 -29.01 41.60 -12.41
C TRP A 202 -30.27 42.32 -12.91
N ARG A 203 -30.11 43.34 -13.77
CA ARG A 203 -31.22 44.11 -14.39
C ARG A 203 -31.57 43.65 -15.80
N GLY A 204 -30.63 43.02 -16.49
CA GLY A 204 -30.80 42.40 -17.81
C GLY A 204 -29.54 42.59 -18.66
N ASP A 205 -29.22 43.86 -18.91
CA ASP A 205 -27.99 44.36 -19.55
C ASP A 205 -26.90 44.73 -18.52
N THR A 206 -27.29 45.05 -17.30
CA THR A 206 -26.44 45.64 -16.26
C THR A 206 -26.57 44.91 -14.91
N PHE A 207 -25.56 45.08 -14.06
CA PHE A 207 -25.57 44.71 -12.65
C PHE A 207 -25.58 45.96 -11.78
N ASP A 208 -26.53 46.03 -10.84
CA ASP A 208 -26.78 47.19 -9.97
C ASP A 208 -26.96 46.72 -8.52
N LEU A 209 -26.11 47.20 -7.61
CA LEU A 209 -26.11 46.82 -6.19
C LEU A 209 -27.16 47.57 -5.35
N ASN A 210 -28.02 48.41 -5.96
CA ASN A 210 -29.16 49.03 -5.28
C ASN A 210 -30.29 48.03 -5.01
N ILE A 211 -30.09 47.21 -3.97
CA ILE A 211 -31.02 46.17 -3.51
C ILE A 211 -32.23 46.81 -2.81
N SER A 212 -33.45 46.50 -3.27
CA SER A 212 -34.69 47.02 -2.68
C SER A 212 -34.91 46.55 -1.23
N PRO A 213 -35.64 47.29 -0.37
CA PRO A 213 -35.90 46.88 1.03
C PRO A 213 -36.52 45.48 1.17
N LEU A 214 -37.42 45.08 0.27
CA LEU A 214 -38.00 43.73 0.27
C LEU A 214 -36.96 42.64 -0.04
N ALA A 215 -36.00 42.94 -0.90
CA ALA A 215 -34.89 42.05 -1.22
C ALA A 215 -33.86 41.99 -0.08
N ILE A 216 -33.61 43.10 0.62
CA ILE A 216 -32.82 43.09 1.87
C ILE A 216 -33.49 42.19 2.93
N GLY A 217 -34.82 42.27 3.07
CA GLY A 217 -35.55 41.39 3.99
C GLY A 217 -35.43 39.90 3.63
N HIS A 218 -35.57 39.54 2.35
CA HIS A 218 -35.40 38.16 1.89
C HIS A 218 -33.95 37.65 2.06
N LEU A 219 -32.94 38.45 1.68
CA LEU A 219 -31.54 38.12 1.92
C LEU A 219 -31.21 37.99 3.42
N SER A 220 -31.84 38.79 4.28
CA SER A 220 -31.68 38.66 5.73
C SER A 220 -32.25 37.34 6.27
N ALA A 221 -33.40 36.88 5.76
CA ALA A 221 -33.93 35.57 6.10
C ALA A 221 -33.00 34.42 5.66
N LEU A 222 -32.43 34.52 4.46
CA LEU A 222 -31.45 33.54 3.95
C LEU A 222 -30.16 33.52 4.76
N LEU A 223 -29.63 34.70 5.12
CA LEU A 223 -28.46 34.83 5.98
C LEU A 223 -28.75 34.35 7.42
N ALA A 224 -29.99 34.46 7.91
CA ALA A 224 -30.38 33.89 9.19
C ALA A 224 -30.36 32.34 9.16
N VAL A 225 -30.85 31.72 8.07
CA VAL A 225 -30.74 30.27 7.88
C VAL A 225 -29.26 29.85 7.81
N PHE A 226 -28.43 30.57 7.06
CA PHE A 226 -26.99 30.35 7.03
C PHE A 226 -26.35 30.45 8.42
N ALA A 227 -26.69 31.47 9.21
CA ALA A 227 -26.20 31.63 10.57
C ALA A 227 -26.66 30.50 11.52
N LEU A 228 -27.87 29.96 11.37
CA LEU A 228 -28.32 28.79 12.14
C LEU A 228 -27.56 27.50 11.74
N VAL A 229 -27.30 27.28 10.45
CA VAL A 229 -26.49 26.14 10.01
C VAL A 229 -25.04 26.29 10.47
N LEU A 230 -24.51 27.51 10.45
CA LEU A 230 -23.18 27.83 10.97
C LEU A 230 -23.08 27.66 12.50
N ALA A 231 -24.18 27.88 13.24
CA ALA A 231 -24.28 27.55 14.66
C ALA A 231 -24.20 26.04 14.90
N ALA A 232 -24.89 25.23 14.08
CA ALA A 232 -24.80 23.77 14.16
C ALA A 232 -23.39 23.27 13.80
N PHE A 233 -22.76 23.86 12.78
CA PHE A 233 -21.38 23.56 12.37
C PHE A 233 -20.37 23.85 13.49
N THR A 234 -20.42 25.05 14.08
CA THR A 234 -19.56 25.39 15.22
C THR A 234 -19.87 24.58 16.47
N TRP A 235 -21.12 24.16 16.68
CA TRP A 235 -21.46 23.25 17.77
C TRP A 235 -20.84 21.85 17.60
N LEU A 236 -20.87 21.28 16.40
CA LEU A 236 -20.24 19.99 16.12
C LEU A 236 -18.71 20.07 16.19
N GLY A 237 -18.10 21.17 15.74
CA GLY A 237 -16.65 21.41 15.81
C GLY A 237 -16.05 21.40 17.23
N ARG A 238 -16.89 21.35 18.27
CA ARG A 238 -16.47 21.10 19.67
C ARG A 238 -15.90 19.68 19.85
N TYR A 239 -16.45 18.69 19.15
CA TYR A 239 -16.02 17.30 19.21
C TYR A 239 -14.70 17.08 18.47
N ASP A 240 -14.48 17.83 17.39
CA ASP A 240 -13.29 17.73 16.54
C ASP A 240 -11.99 18.02 17.30
N LEU A 241 -12.06 18.89 18.31
CA LEU A 241 -10.95 19.20 19.20
C LEU A 241 -10.35 17.95 19.86
N LEU A 242 -11.14 16.89 20.07
CA LEU A 242 -10.72 15.70 20.81
C LEU A 242 -9.87 14.73 19.96
N TYR A 243 -9.85 14.84 18.64
CA TYR A 243 -9.03 14.00 17.74
C TYR A 243 -8.09 14.80 16.83
N GLN A 244 -7.98 16.12 17.04
CA GLN A 244 -7.03 17.01 16.34
C GLN A 244 -5.69 17.12 17.10
N HIS A 245 -4.63 17.52 16.40
CA HIS A 245 -3.32 17.84 16.97
C HIS A 245 -3.12 19.37 17.03
N ASN A 246 -3.88 20.05 17.89
CA ASN A 246 -3.84 21.51 18.04
C ASN A 246 -2.69 22.02 18.93
N SER A 247 -1.98 21.12 19.61
CA SER A 247 -0.80 21.35 20.43
C SER A 247 0.35 20.50 19.90
N ASN A 248 1.57 21.04 19.84
CA ASN A 248 2.76 20.27 19.41
C ASN A 248 3.19 19.19 20.43
N VAL A 249 2.53 19.13 21.58
CA VAL A 249 2.85 18.21 22.68
C VAL A 249 1.84 17.07 22.78
N VAL A 250 0.57 17.31 22.42
CA VAL A 250 -0.57 16.43 22.74
C VAL A 250 -1.40 16.08 21.51
N TRP A 251 -1.74 14.80 21.35
CA TRP A 251 -2.74 14.33 20.38
C TRP A 251 -4.15 14.31 21.00
N GLY A 252 -5.10 14.97 20.34
CA GLY A 252 -6.41 15.28 20.88
C GLY A 252 -6.43 16.60 21.66
N ALA A 253 -7.49 16.80 22.46
CA ALA A 253 -7.74 18.08 23.10
C ALA A 253 -6.73 18.35 24.25
N ALA A 254 -5.81 19.28 24.03
CA ALA A 254 -4.82 19.74 25.02
C ALA A 254 -5.44 20.69 26.07
N TYR A 255 -4.64 21.16 27.04
CA TYR A 255 -5.10 22.10 28.08
C TYR A 255 -5.77 23.35 27.47
N THR A 256 -5.14 23.97 26.47
CA THR A 256 -5.67 25.15 25.78
C THR A 256 -6.99 24.85 25.06
N ASP A 257 -7.13 23.64 24.51
CA ASP A 257 -8.33 23.28 23.76
C ASP A 257 -9.53 23.13 24.71
N VAL A 258 -9.34 22.46 25.84
CA VAL A 258 -10.40 22.26 26.84
C VAL A 258 -10.73 23.54 27.61
N ASN A 259 -9.74 24.35 27.97
CA ASN A 259 -9.94 25.51 28.87
C ASN A 259 -10.12 26.84 28.13
N ALA A 260 -9.77 26.94 26.84
CA ALA A 260 -9.89 28.17 26.05
C ALA A 260 -10.66 28.00 24.74
N ARG A 261 -10.31 27.03 23.87
CA ARG A 261 -10.99 26.86 22.58
C ARG A 261 -12.44 26.40 22.75
N LEU A 262 -12.66 25.33 23.53
CA LEU A 262 -13.97 24.73 23.73
C LEU A 262 -15.00 25.72 24.29
N PRO A 263 -14.71 26.53 25.33
CA PRO A 263 -15.59 27.63 25.75
C PRO A 263 -15.89 28.65 24.65
N ILE A 264 -14.88 29.06 23.86
CA ILE A 264 -15.09 30.04 22.79
C ILE A 264 -15.94 29.47 21.65
N VAL A 265 -15.66 28.25 21.17
CA VAL A 265 -16.44 27.61 20.11
C VAL A 265 -17.89 27.40 20.56
N THR A 266 -18.09 27.03 21.84
CA THR A 266 -19.42 26.95 22.45
C THR A 266 -20.13 28.32 22.46
N PHE A 267 -19.42 29.40 22.80
CA PHE A 267 -19.95 30.76 22.74
C PHE A 267 -20.24 31.22 21.31
N GLN A 268 -19.36 30.92 20.34
CA GLN A 268 -19.53 31.24 18.93
C GLN A 268 -20.77 30.57 18.34
N ALA A 269 -21.05 29.31 18.69
CA ALA A 269 -22.30 28.64 18.31
C ALA A 269 -23.53 29.39 18.85
N GLY A 270 -23.51 29.80 20.12
CA GLY A 270 -24.57 30.63 20.72
C GLY A 270 -24.70 32.01 20.05
N LEU A 271 -23.59 32.68 19.75
CA LEU A 271 -23.55 33.95 19.04
C LEU A 271 -24.16 33.82 17.64
N ALA A 272 -23.87 32.76 16.90
CA ALA A 272 -24.46 32.52 15.58
C ALA A 272 -26.00 32.44 15.65
N VAL A 273 -26.58 31.83 16.69
CA VAL A 273 -28.03 31.85 16.95
C VAL A 273 -28.55 33.27 17.23
N VAL A 274 -27.82 34.07 18.02
CA VAL A 274 -28.20 35.47 18.30
C VAL A 274 -28.14 36.34 17.03
N LEU A 275 -27.11 36.15 16.19
CA LEU A 275 -26.97 36.86 14.91
C LEU A 275 -28.06 36.42 13.92
N ALA A 276 -28.44 35.14 13.90
CA ALA A 276 -29.60 34.67 13.14
C ALA A 276 -30.89 35.36 13.61
N GLY A 277 -31.11 35.48 14.93
CA GLY A 277 -32.22 36.24 15.50
C GLY A 277 -32.24 37.71 15.06
N ALA A 278 -31.09 38.39 15.07
CA ALA A 278 -30.96 39.77 14.59
C ALA A 278 -31.26 39.90 13.09
N LEU A 279 -30.83 38.93 12.28
CA LEU A 279 -31.13 38.86 10.84
C LEU A 279 -32.61 38.58 10.57
N LEU A 280 -33.28 37.74 11.37
CA LEU A 280 -34.73 37.58 11.34
C LEU A 280 -35.44 38.90 11.68
N VAL A 281 -35.02 39.63 12.72
CA VAL A 281 -35.54 40.97 13.02
C VAL A 281 -35.34 41.94 11.82
N ASN A 282 -34.23 41.81 11.08
CA ASN A 282 -33.98 42.59 9.88
C ASN A 282 -34.90 42.25 8.68
N VAL A 283 -35.66 41.16 8.69
CA VAL A 283 -36.71 40.87 7.69
C VAL A 283 -37.79 41.96 7.69
N TRP A 284 -38.08 42.52 8.86
CA TRP A 284 -39.01 43.65 9.04
C TRP A 284 -38.30 45.01 8.95
N LEU A 285 -37.12 45.18 9.56
CA LEU A 285 -36.39 46.46 9.56
C LEU A 285 -35.74 46.83 8.21
N ARG A 286 -35.33 45.82 7.43
CA ARG A 286 -34.86 45.91 6.03
C ARG A 286 -33.70 46.87 5.78
N ARG A 287 -32.74 46.91 6.72
CA ARG A 287 -31.55 47.78 6.63
C ARG A 287 -30.33 46.97 6.20
N LEU A 288 -29.63 47.42 5.16
CA LEU A 288 -28.43 46.72 4.65
C LEU A 288 -27.32 46.65 5.70
N TRP A 289 -27.12 47.74 6.45
CA TRP A 289 -26.05 47.82 7.46
C TRP A 289 -26.20 46.79 8.57
N LEU A 290 -27.40 46.33 8.92
CA LEU A 290 -27.59 45.29 9.94
C LEU A 290 -26.96 43.96 9.50
N GLY A 291 -27.09 43.57 8.23
CA GLY A 291 -26.44 42.37 7.69
C GLY A 291 -24.91 42.50 7.65
N VAL A 292 -24.40 43.70 7.33
CA VAL A 292 -22.96 44.00 7.38
C VAL A 292 -22.45 43.95 8.82
N THR A 293 -23.18 44.52 9.78
CA THR A 293 -22.84 44.45 11.21
C THR A 293 -22.82 43.02 11.71
N THR A 294 -23.80 42.16 11.36
CA THR A 294 -23.75 40.75 11.79
C THR A 294 -22.56 39.99 11.21
N ALA A 295 -22.16 40.28 9.97
CA ALA A 295 -20.96 39.71 9.36
C ALA A 295 -19.67 40.21 10.04
N LEU A 296 -19.56 41.52 10.32
CA LEU A 296 -18.42 42.11 11.02
C LEU A 296 -18.29 41.61 12.47
N VAL A 297 -19.40 41.45 13.19
CA VAL A 297 -19.42 40.85 14.54
C VAL A 297 -18.95 39.40 14.49
N TRP A 298 -19.42 38.62 13.52
CA TRP A 298 -18.95 37.24 13.32
C TRP A 298 -17.44 37.20 13.07
N VAL A 299 -16.93 37.99 12.13
CA VAL A 299 -15.49 38.08 11.83
C VAL A 299 -14.67 38.53 13.05
N ALA A 300 -15.15 39.50 13.82
CA ALA A 300 -14.49 39.92 15.06
C ALA A 300 -14.40 38.78 16.08
N PHE A 301 -15.45 37.97 16.23
CA PHE A 301 -15.44 36.81 17.13
C PHE A 301 -14.62 35.62 16.60
N LEU A 302 -14.48 35.46 15.28
CA LEU A 302 -13.51 34.52 14.70
C LEU A 302 -12.07 34.92 15.05
N LEU A 303 -11.74 36.22 14.95
CA LEU A 303 -10.43 36.73 15.36
C LEU A 303 -10.17 36.50 16.85
N ILE A 304 -11.15 36.78 17.73
CA ILE A 304 -11.05 36.49 19.18
C ILE A 304 -10.80 34.99 19.43
N GLY A 305 -11.46 34.12 18.67
CA GLY A 305 -11.28 32.66 18.78
C GLY A 305 -9.93 32.13 18.29
N GLY A 306 -9.21 32.87 17.47
CA GLY A 306 -7.80 32.60 17.20
C GLY A 306 -6.87 33.18 18.29
N ILE A 307 -7.10 34.44 18.66
CA ILE A 307 -6.19 35.22 19.52
C ILE A 307 -6.20 34.71 20.97
N TYR A 308 -7.36 34.50 21.60
CA TYR A 308 -7.42 34.17 23.03
C TYR A 308 -6.78 32.80 23.34
N PRO A 309 -7.07 31.70 22.61
CA PRO A 309 -6.38 30.43 22.82
C PRO A 309 -4.87 30.52 22.55
N ALA A 310 -4.44 31.31 21.56
CA ALA A 310 -3.01 31.54 21.33
C ALA A 310 -2.34 32.24 22.53
N VAL A 311 -2.99 33.24 23.13
CA VAL A 311 -2.49 33.88 24.37
C VAL A 311 -2.43 32.88 25.51
N VAL A 312 -3.46 32.05 25.70
CA VAL A 312 -3.45 30.99 26.74
C VAL A 312 -2.29 30.01 26.53
N GLN A 313 -2.10 29.54 25.29
CA GLN A 313 -1.01 28.64 24.94
C GLN A 313 0.36 29.27 25.23
N TYR A 314 0.66 30.43 24.65
CA TYR A 314 2.00 31.01 24.74
C TYR A 314 2.34 31.62 26.11
N ALA A 315 1.36 32.20 26.83
CA ALA A 315 1.63 32.89 28.09
C ALA A 315 1.55 31.98 29.32
N PHE A 316 0.76 30.90 29.29
CA PHE A 316 0.50 30.05 30.46
C PHE A 316 0.93 28.60 30.24
N VAL A 317 0.51 27.98 29.14
CA VAL A 317 0.71 26.53 28.91
C VAL A 317 2.14 26.21 28.48
N THR A 318 2.63 26.75 27.37
CA THR A 318 3.97 26.45 26.83
C THR A 318 5.10 26.66 27.87
N PRO A 319 5.10 27.73 28.71
CA PRO A 319 6.12 27.89 29.75
C PRO A 319 6.03 26.88 30.91
N ASN A 320 4.88 26.22 31.09
CA ASN A 320 4.59 25.31 32.21
C ASN A 320 3.98 23.97 31.72
N ALA A 321 4.36 23.52 30.52
CA ALA A 321 3.64 22.44 29.83
C ALA A 321 3.66 21.12 30.60
N GLN A 322 4.77 20.83 31.29
CA GLN A 322 4.94 19.67 32.17
C GLN A 322 3.99 19.67 33.39
N THR A 323 3.29 20.78 33.69
CA THR A 323 2.25 20.84 34.72
C THR A 323 0.86 20.79 34.10
N TYR A 324 0.61 21.56 33.04
CA TYR A 324 -0.73 21.71 32.45
C TYR A 324 -1.12 20.55 31.52
N GLU A 325 -0.19 19.94 30.79
CA GLU A 325 -0.52 18.96 29.74
C GLU A 325 -0.58 17.50 30.24
N LEU A 326 -0.02 17.16 31.41
CA LEU A 326 0.03 15.76 31.89
C LEU A 326 -1.34 15.03 31.90
N PRO A 327 -2.47 15.65 32.33
CA PRO A 327 -3.77 14.97 32.31
C PRO A 327 -4.34 14.74 30.91
N TYR A 328 -3.77 15.37 29.88
CA TYR A 328 -4.15 15.22 28.49
C TYR A 328 -3.22 14.23 27.78
N ILE A 329 -1.93 14.23 28.13
CA ILE A 329 -0.97 13.17 27.75
C ILE A 329 -1.41 11.80 28.29
N ASP A 330 -1.92 11.72 29.52
CA ASP A 330 -2.48 10.49 30.08
C ASP A 330 -3.64 9.94 29.23
N ARG A 331 -4.52 10.82 28.74
CA ARG A 331 -5.63 10.48 27.84
C ARG A 331 -5.13 10.08 26.45
N GLU A 332 -4.10 10.75 25.94
CA GLU A 332 -3.45 10.41 24.67
C GLU A 332 -2.80 9.03 24.71
N ILE A 333 -2.10 8.70 25.80
CA ILE A 333 -1.49 7.38 26.00
C ILE A 333 -2.59 6.31 26.02
N ALA A 334 -3.65 6.50 26.82
CA ALA A 334 -4.75 5.55 26.92
C ALA A 334 -5.55 5.44 25.61
N GLY A 335 -5.88 6.57 24.98
CA GLY A 335 -6.66 6.66 23.75
C GLY A 335 -5.94 6.04 22.56
N THR A 336 -4.67 6.39 22.35
CA THR A 336 -3.84 5.80 21.28
C THR A 336 -3.64 4.30 21.50
N ARG A 337 -3.26 3.85 22.71
CA ARG A 337 -3.10 2.41 22.98
C ARG A 337 -4.40 1.64 22.74
N ALA A 338 -5.55 2.18 23.16
CA ALA A 338 -6.84 1.58 22.89
C ALA A 338 -7.17 1.56 21.39
N ALA A 339 -6.93 2.66 20.66
CA ALA A 339 -7.30 2.80 19.26
C ALA A 339 -6.50 1.91 18.30
N TYR A 340 -5.25 1.56 18.64
CA TYR A 340 -4.40 0.64 17.85
C TYR A 340 -4.36 -0.81 18.39
N GLY A 341 -5.13 -1.14 19.43
CA GLY A 341 -5.19 -2.50 19.99
C GLY A 341 -3.96 -2.89 20.82
N LEU A 342 -3.29 -1.90 21.43
CA LEU A 342 -2.03 -2.04 22.17
C LEU A 342 -2.20 -1.95 23.71
N THR A 343 -3.43 -1.91 24.22
CA THR A 343 -3.69 -1.88 25.66
C THR A 343 -3.09 -3.09 26.37
N ASP A 344 -3.35 -4.28 25.83
CA ASP A 344 -3.08 -5.58 26.47
C ASP A 344 -1.71 -6.20 26.12
N VAL A 345 -0.77 -5.41 25.60
CA VAL A 345 0.61 -5.88 25.32
C VAL A 345 1.28 -6.32 26.63
N LYS A 346 1.58 -7.61 26.74
CA LYS A 346 2.26 -8.18 27.91
C LYS A 346 3.72 -7.75 27.91
N VAL A 347 4.23 -7.23 29.03
CA VAL A 347 5.65 -6.85 29.17
C VAL A 347 6.40 -7.90 29.97
N SER A 348 7.44 -8.47 29.36
CA SER A 348 8.33 -9.47 29.95
C SER A 348 9.76 -8.93 29.99
N GLN A 349 10.60 -9.50 30.86
CA GLN A 349 12.04 -9.21 30.88
C GLN A 349 12.78 -10.31 30.11
N PHE A 350 13.80 -9.94 29.34
CA PHE A 350 14.69 -10.88 28.65
C PHE A 350 16.12 -10.35 28.77
N THR A 351 17.09 -11.15 29.26
CA THR A 351 18.44 -10.59 29.49
C THR A 351 19.23 -10.49 28.19
N GLY A 352 19.19 -11.52 27.34
CA GLY A 352 19.83 -11.56 26.02
C GLY A 352 21.36 -11.46 26.04
N ASP A 353 21.98 -11.55 27.22
CA ASP A 353 23.38 -11.22 27.49
C ASP A 353 24.30 -12.43 27.66
N LYS A 354 23.75 -13.65 27.53
CA LYS A 354 24.53 -14.89 27.60
C LYS A 354 25.08 -15.27 26.22
N PRO A 355 26.29 -15.85 26.12
CA PRO A 355 26.76 -16.46 24.88
C PRO A 355 25.90 -17.68 24.53
N LEU A 356 25.74 -17.97 23.24
CA LEU A 356 24.90 -19.09 22.81
C LEU A 356 25.63 -20.43 23.04
N THR A 357 25.01 -21.37 23.75
CA THR A 357 25.64 -22.68 24.01
C THR A 357 25.09 -23.79 23.11
N LEU A 358 25.88 -24.87 22.95
CA LEU A 358 25.42 -26.10 22.29
C LEU A 358 24.12 -26.65 22.94
N ALA A 359 23.97 -26.50 24.26
CA ALA A 359 22.78 -26.97 24.96
C ALA A 359 21.53 -26.19 24.55
N ASP A 360 21.63 -24.87 24.35
CA ASP A 360 20.51 -24.04 23.89
C ASP A 360 20.05 -24.47 22.48
N VAL A 361 21.02 -24.62 21.56
CA VAL A 361 20.80 -25.13 20.19
C VAL A 361 20.18 -26.54 20.18
N GLN A 362 20.58 -27.42 21.11
CA GLN A 362 20.03 -28.77 21.23
C GLN A 362 18.62 -28.80 21.87
N ASN A 363 18.34 -27.90 22.82
CA ASN A 363 17.05 -27.78 23.48
C ASN A 363 15.99 -27.10 22.59
N ASP A 364 16.44 -26.28 21.62
CA ASP A 364 15.55 -25.52 20.73
C ASP A 364 15.75 -25.83 19.24
N ARG A 365 15.87 -27.13 18.93
CA ARG A 365 16.00 -27.64 17.55
C ARG A 365 14.86 -27.20 16.62
N VAL A 366 13.67 -26.90 17.13
CA VAL A 366 12.56 -26.43 16.28
C VAL A 366 12.89 -25.07 15.68
N THR A 367 13.37 -24.12 16.49
CA THR A 367 13.84 -22.80 16.06
C THR A 367 14.96 -22.90 15.05
N ILE A 368 15.99 -23.69 15.37
CA ILE A 368 17.16 -23.91 14.53
C ILE A 368 16.78 -24.52 13.17
N ASN A 369 15.87 -25.49 13.16
CA ASN A 369 15.38 -26.13 11.93
C ASN A 369 14.34 -25.29 11.17
N ASN A 370 14.04 -24.07 11.61
CA ASN A 370 13.14 -23.13 10.94
C ASN A 370 13.79 -21.74 10.72
N LEU A 371 15.12 -21.64 10.86
CA LEU A 371 15.86 -20.46 10.42
C LEU A 371 15.78 -20.34 8.90
N ARG A 372 15.33 -19.18 8.42
CA ARG A 372 14.98 -18.93 7.03
C ARG A 372 16.21 -18.64 6.17
N LEU A 373 16.70 -19.67 5.47
CA LEU A 373 17.83 -19.59 4.52
C LEU A 373 17.54 -18.79 3.26
N TRP A 374 16.27 -18.52 2.94
CA TRP A 374 15.85 -17.84 1.72
C TRP A 374 15.08 -16.54 1.99
N ASP A 375 15.46 -15.48 1.30
CA ASP A 375 14.70 -14.23 1.28
C ASP A 375 13.83 -14.14 0.03
N PHE A 376 12.75 -13.38 0.13
CA PHE A 376 11.75 -13.25 -0.93
C PHE A 376 12.34 -12.90 -2.31
N ALA A 377 13.26 -11.94 -2.37
CA ALA A 377 13.84 -11.45 -3.62
C ALA A 377 14.79 -12.44 -4.33
N PRO A 378 15.77 -13.11 -3.68
CA PRO A 378 16.56 -14.15 -4.35
C PRO A 378 15.74 -15.43 -4.62
N LEU A 379 14.73 -15.73 -3.79
CA LEU A 379 13.92 -16.94 -3.96
C LEU A 379 12.92 -16.84 -5.12
N ILE A 380 12.28 -15.68 -5.31
CA ILE A 380 11.34 -15.48 -6.42
C ILE A 380 12.05 -15.61 -7.78
N ASP A 381 13.27 -15.07 -7.93
CA ASP A 381 14.11 -15.28 -9.12
C ASP A 381 14.35 -16.79 -9.37
N THR A 382 14.70 -17.53 -8.32
CA THR A 382 14.94 -18.99 -8.38
C THR A 382 13.69 -19.79 -8.75
N TYR A 383 12.53 -19.46 -8.16
CA TYR A 383 11.25 -20.05 -8.53
C TYR A 383 10.88 -19.72 -9.99
N ASP A 384 11.10 -18.48 -10.45
CA ASP A 384 10.80 -18.08 -11.83
C ASP A 384 11.69 -18.83 -12.85
N GLN A 385 12.96 -19.12 -12.52
CA GLN A 385 13.85 -19.94 -13.38
C GLN A 385 13.49 -21.44 -13.36
N GLN A 386 13.24 -22.02 -12.18
CA GLN A 386 13.13 -23.47 -12.03
C GLN A 386 11.71 -24.01 -12.17
N GLN A 387 10.73 -23.30 -11.62
CA GLN A 387 9.38 -23.81 -11.42
C GLN A 387 8.34 -23.27 -12.39
N THR A 388 8.66 -22.26 -13.23
CA THR A 388 7.73 -21.80 -14.28
C THR A 388 7.57 -22.81 -15.41
N ILE A 389 8.64 -23.49 -15.83
CA ILE A 389 8.70 -24.51 -16.93
C ILE A 389 8.35 -23.95 -18.33
N ARG A 390 7.61 -22.84 -18.41
CA ARG A 390 7.23 -22.09 -19.61
C ARG A 390 7.31 -20.60 -19.31
N THR A 391 7.78 -19.83 -20.28
CA THR A 391 8.05 -18.39 -20.13
C THR A 391 6.82 -17.55 -19.81
N TYR A 392 5.60 -18.07 -19.97
CA TYR A 392 4.36 -17.35 -19.67
C TYR A 392 3.83 -17.54 -18.24
N TYR A 393 4.36 -18.50 -17.48
CA TYR A 393 4.08 -18.55 -16.05
C TYR A 393 4.99 -17.55 -15.31
N THR A 394 4.54 -17.15 -14.12
CA THR A 394 5.27 -16.25 -13.24
C THR A 394 4.88 -16.55 -11.79
N PHE A 395 5.82 -16.34 -10.88
CA PHE A 395 5.50 -16.13 -9.47
C PHE A 395 5.45 -14.62 -9.23
N ASN A 396 4.39 -14.13 -8.57
CA ASN A 396 4.24 -12.71 -8.23
C ASN A 396 4.87 -12.38 -6.87
N ARG A 397 4.80 -13.33 -5.94
CA ARG A 397 5.22 -13.22 -4.56
C ARG A 397 5.66 -14.58 -4.03
N ILE A 398 6.39 -14.55 -2.91
CA ILE A 398 6.62 -15.71 -2.04
C ILE A 398 6.03 -15.39 -0.67
N ASP A 399 5.11 -16.24 -0.22
CA ASP A 399 4.51 -16.23 1.11
C ASP A 399 5.29 -17.11 2.08
N ILE A 400 5.27 -16.78 3.37
CA ILE A 400 5.69 -17.69 4.44
C ILE A 400 4.47 -18.10 5.26
N ASP A 401 4.38 -19.40 5.52
CA ASP A 401 3.36 -20.02 6.36
C ASP A 401 3.86 -21.36 6.93
N ARG A 402 3.10 -21.99 7.84
CA ARG A 402 3.47 -23.24 8.52
C ARG A 402 2.66 -24.45 8.07
N TYR A 403 3.33 -25.59 8.00
CA TYR A 403 2.72 -26.88 7.69
C TYR A 403 3.22 -27.93 8.68
N THR A 404 2.43 -28.98 8.88
CA THR A 404 2.89 -30.19 9.58
C THR A 404 3.27 -31.24 8.53
N ILE A 405 4.57 -31.40 8.28
CA ILE A 405 5.09 -32.36 7.30
C ILE A 405 5.84 -33.46 8.06
N ASN A 406 5.48 -34.73 7.83
CA ASN A 406 6.08 -35.89 8.52
C ASN A 406 6.11 -35.74 10.06
N ASN A 407 5.03 -35.19 10.64
CA ASN A 407 4.88 -34.84 12.06
C ASN A 407 5.88 -33.78 12.59
N GLN A 408 6.57 -33.05 11.72
CA GLN A 408 7.38 -31.89 12.07
C GLN A 408 6.62 -30.59 11.75
N TYR A 409 6.68 -29.62 12.66
CA TYR A 409 6.12 -28.29 12.45
C TYR A 409 7.17 -27.45 11.73
N THR A 410 6.87 -27.07 10.49
CA THR A 410 7.84 -26.55 9.53
C THR A 410 7.28 -25.34 8.82
N SER A 411 8.05 -24.25 8.81
CA SER A 411 7.80 -23.09 7.96
C SER A 411 8.16 -23.41 6.52
N LEU A 412 7.27 -23.05 5.60
CA LEU A 412 7.46 -23.13 4.16
C LEU A 412 7.47 -21.72 3.56
N GLU A 413 8.27 -21.56 2.51
CA GLU A 413 8.03 -20.58 1.46
C GLU A 413 7.09 -21.19 0.41
N ILE A 414 6.11 -20.42 -0.06
CA ILE A 414 5.12 -20.85 -1.05
C ILE A 414 4.91 -19.74 -2.09
N GLY A 415 4.86 -20.08 -3.37
CA GLY A 415 4.53 -19.14 -4.45
C GLY A 415 3.43 -19.69 -5.35
N ALA A 416 2.46 -18.84 -5.71
CA ALA A 416 1.43 -19.15 -6.71
C ALA A 416 1.99 -19.03 -8.14
N ARG A 417 1.81 -20.08 -8.96
CA ARG A 417 2.24 -20.10 -10.36
C ARG A 417 1.14 -19.52 -11.25
N GLU A 418 1.13 -18.20 -11.38
CA GLU A 418 0.15 -17.47 -12.17
C GLU A 418 0.53 -17.33 -13.64
N PHE A 419 -0.47 -17.06 -14.49
CA PHE A 419 -0.28 -16.89 -15.93
C PHE A 419 -0.17 -15.39 -16.29
N ASN A 420 0.93 -15.01 -16.93
CA ASN A 420 1.17 -13.64 -17.40
C ASN A 420 1.03 -13.58 -18.94
N PHE A 421 -0.09 -13.02 -19.41
CA PHE A 421 -0.39 -12.90 -20.83
C PHE A 421 0.61 -12.04 -21.61
N ASP A 422 1.24 -11.06 -20.94
CA ASP A 422 2.23 -10.17 -21.56
C ASP A 422 3.64 -10.78 -21.66
N LYS A 423 3.83 -12.04 -21.22
CA LYS A 423 5.00 -12.85 -21.56
C LYS A 423 4.80 -13.72 -22.83
N LEU A 424 3.62 -13.70 -23.48
CA LEU A 424 3.39 -14.38 -24.78
C LEU A 424 4.03 -13.61 -25.97
N PRO A 425 4.39 -14.29 -27.08
CA PRO A 425 4.73 -13.64 -28.35
C PRO A 425 3.59 -12.75 -28.87
N ASN A 426 3.92 -11.64 -29.55
CA ASN A 426 2.92 -10.65 -29.99
C ASN A 426 1.86 -11.24 -30.92
N GLU A 427 2.24 -12.21 -31.76
CA GLU A 427 1.38 -12.94 -32.68
C GLU A 427 0.34 -13.80 -31.92
N ALA A 428 0.69 -14.24 -30.71
CA ALA A 428 -0.18 -14.98 -29.81
C ALA A 428 -1.04 -14.06 -28.91
N ARG A 429 -0.81 -12.74 -28.88
CA ARG A 429 -1.58 -11.78 -28.05
C ARG A 429 -2.91 -11.37 -28.69
N ASN A 430 -3.72 -12.36 -29.08
CA ASN A 430 -5.04 -12.16 -29.68
C ASN A 430 -6.18 -12.44 -28.70
N TRP A 431 -7.40 -12.03 -29.09
CA TRP A 431 -8.61 -12.14 -28.25
C TRP A 431 -8.96 -13.57 -27.82
N VAL A 432 -8.84 -14.54 -28.73
CA VAL A 432 -9.11 -15.96 -28.42
C VAL A 432 -8.13 -16.46 -27.37
N ASN A 433 -6.85 -16.15 -27.53
CA ASN A 433 -5.84 -16.55 -26.56
C ASN A 433 -6.05 -15.89 -25.19
N ARG A 434 -6.43 -14.62 -25.14
CA ARG A 434 -6.62 -13.86 -23.88
C ARG A 434 -7.85 -14.31 -23.10
N HIS A 435 -8.97 -14.58 -23.77
CA HIS A 435 -10.25 -14.78 -23.10
C HIS A 435 -10.78 -16.22 -23.15
N LEU A 436 -10.22 -17.10 -24.00
CA LEU A 436 -10.72 -18.46 -24.20
C LEU A 436 -9.65 -19.57 -24.08
N GLN A 437 -8.39 -19.29 -24.43
CA GLN A 437 -7.34 -20.32 -24.40
C GLN A 437 -6.55 -20.33 -23.10
N TYR A 438 -5.91 -19.22 -22.74
CA TYR A 438 -5.04 -19.12 -21.57
C TYR A 438 -5.78 -18.44 -20.42
N THR A 439 -6.66 -19.20 -19.78
CA THR A 439 -7.62 -18.65 -18.82
C THR A 439 -7.13 -18.62 -17.39
N HIS A 440 -6.13 -19.43 -17.01
CA HIS A 440 -5.73 -19.65 -15.61
C HIS A 440 -4.23 -19.93 -15.43
N GLY A 441 -3.73 -19.65 -14.22
CA GLY A 441 -2.44 -20.16 -13.71
C GLY A 441 -2.54 -21.63 -13.26
N TYR A 442 -1.44 -22.25 -12.84
CA TYR A 442 -1.44 -23.69 -12.54
C TYR A 442 -0.53 -24.09 -11.36
N GLY A 443 -1.12 -24.18 -10.17
CA GLY A 443 -0.51 -24.73 -8.97
C GLY A 443 0.34 -23.75 -8.17
N VAL A 444 0.98 -24.29 -7.14
CA VAL A 444 2.02 -23.59 -6.35
C VAL A 444 3.35 -24.34 -6.48
N ALA A 445 4.44 -23.65 -6.15
CA ALA A 445 5.69 -24.28 -5.75
C ALA A 445 5.94 -23.94 -4.26
N ALA A 446 6.60 -24.85 -3.52
CA ALA A 446 6.88 -24.64 -2.10
C ALA A 446 8.17 -25.34 -1.65
N SER A 447 8.92 -24.68 -0.76
CA SER A 447 10.18 -25.16 -0.15
C SER A 447 10.18 -24.92 1.36
N PRO A 448 10.75 -25.81 2.19
CA PRO A 448 11.02 -25.51 3.59
C PRO A 448 12.05 -24.38 3.71
N VAL A 449 11.77 -23.42 4.59
CA VAL A 449 12.60 -22.20 4.75
C VAL A 449 14.07 -22.49 5.03
N ASN A 450 14.39 -23.66 5.58
CA ASN A 450 15.71 -24.05 6.05
C ASN A 450 16.45 -25.04 5.14
N ALA A 451 15.88 -25.42 3.99
CA ALA A 451 16.35 -26.55 3.18
C ALA A 451 17.00 -26.11 1.87
N VAL A 452 18.20 -26.65 1.60
CA VAL A 452 18.93 -26.43 0.35
C VAL A 452 19.52 -27.72 -0.22
N VAL A 453 19.58 -27.80 -1.54
CA VAL A 453 20.08 -28.93 -2.33
C VAL A 453 21.09 -28.46 -3.39
N GLY A 454 21.97 -29.37 -3.80
CA GLY A 454 22.91 -29.15 -4.89
C GLY A 454 23.84 -27.96 -4.67
N GLU A 455 23.81 -26.99 -5.59
CA GLU A 455 24.72 -25.84 -5.62
C GLU A 455 24.24 -24.65 -4.76
N GLY A 456 23.27 -24.88 -3.87
CA GLY A 456 22.68 -23.84 -3.01
C GLY A 456 21.31 -23.40 -3.51
N LEU A 457 20.45 -24.35 -3.89
CA LEU A 457 19.10 -24.15 -4.45
C LEU A 457 18.04 -24.66 -3.46
N PRO A 458 16.80 -24.14 -3.45
CA PRO A 458 15.78 -24.56 -2.48
C PRO A 458 15.36 -26.03 -2.70
N ASP A 459 15.11 -26.75 -1.61
CA ASP A 459 14.53 -28.10 -1.67
C ASP A 459 12.99 -28.01 -1.73
N TYR A 460 12.36 -28.59 -2.75
CA TYR A 460 10.93 -28.40 -2.98
C TYR A 460 10.08 -29.53 -2.40
N VAL A 461 9.16 -29.16 -1.50
CA VAL A 461 8.08 -30.03 -1.00
C VAL A 461 6.84 -30.00 -1.91
N ILE A 462 6.69 -28.99 -2.77
CA ILE A 462 5.77 -28.96 -3.91
C ILE A 462 6.51 -28.38 -5.12
N ARG A 463 6.50 -29.09 -6.26
CA ARG A 463 7.21 -28.70 -7.49
C ARG A 463 6.56 -29.25 -8.74
N ASP A 464 7.13 -28.85 -9.88
CA ASP A 464 6.83 -29.36 -11.22
C ASP A 464 5.42 -28.97 -11.71
N ILE A 465 5.08 -29.37 -12.93
CA ILE A 465 3.76 -29.21 -13.55
C ILE A 465 3.37 -30.55 -14.21
N PRO A 466 2.25 -31.20 -13.82
CA PRO A 466 1.36 -30.80 -12.73
C PRO A 466 2.06 -30.87 -11.36
N PRO A 467 1.62 -30.09 -10.35
CA PRO A 467 2.27 -30.07 -9.05
C PRO A 467 2.34 -31.45 -8.40
N ALA A 468 3.53 -31.84 -7.96
CA ALA A 468 3.82 -33.07 -7.25
C ALA A 468 4.66 -32.76 -5.99
N GLY A 469 4.47 -33.55 -4.93
CA GLY A 469 5.09 -33.22 -3.65
C GLY A 469 4.59 -34.04 -2.48
N GLN A 470 5.01 -33.62 -1.27
CA GLN A 470 4.54 -34.19 0.00
C GLN A 470 3.17 -33.63 0.41
N ILE A 471 2.84 -32.42 -0.06
CA ILE A 471 1.52 -31.80 0.09
C ILE A 471 0.76 -32.00 -1.24
N PRO A 472 -0.39 -32.69 -1.26
CA PRO A 472 -1.15 -32.92 -2.48
C PRO A 472 -1.87 -31.64 -2.94
N VAL A 473 -1.84 -31.37 -4.24
CA VAL A 473 -2.63 -30.31 -4.89
C VAL A 473 -3.52 -30.96 -5.95
N THR A 474 -4.77 -31.25 -5.60
CA THR A 474 -5.74 -31.93 -6.48
C THR A 474 -6.49 -30.97 -7.39
N GLN A 475 -6.61 -29.70 -7.01
CA GLN A 475 -7.25 -28.64 -7.79
C GLN A 475 -6.27 -27.47 -8.04
N PRO A 476 -5.29 -27.64 -8.94
CA PRO A 476 -4.19 -26.67 -9.13
C PRO A 476 -4.56 -25.43 -9.94
N ALA A 477 -5.64 -25.43 -10.72
CA ALA A 477 -5.94 -24.34 -11.65
C ALA A 477 -6.31 -23.02 -10.92
N ILE A 478 -5.57 -21.94 -11.20
CA ILE A 478 -5.73 -20.61 -10.59
C ILE A 478 -6.46 -19.70 -11.57
N TYR A 479 -7.79 -19.65 -11.48
CA TYR A 479 -8.60 -18.69 -12.23
C TYR A 479 -8.61 -17.32 -11.56
N PHE A 480 -8.30 -17.23 -10.27
CA PHE A 480 -8.36 -16.02 -9.47
C PHE A 480 -7.08 -15.90 -8.63
N GLY A 481 -6.32 -14.81 -8.85
CA GLY A 481 -5.00 -14.56 -8.26
C GLY A 481 -4.52 -13.12 -8.48
N GLU A 482 -3.31 -12.78 -8.04
CA GLU A 482 -2.76 -11.43 -8.04
C GLU A 482 -2.50 -10.88 -9.46
N ALA A 483 -2.14 -11.71 -10.44
CA ALA A 483 -1.87 -11.31 -11.84
C ALA A 483 -3.11 -11.37 -12.76
N THR A 484 -4.24 -11.86 -12.27
CA THR A 484 -5.44 -12.12 -13.09
C THR A 484 -6.25 -10.84 -13.40
N THR A 485 -5.71 -9.92 -14.20
CA THR A 485 -6.35 -8.61 -14.47
C THR A 485 -7.49 -8.67 -15.50
N ASP A 486 -7.38 -9.51 -16.54
CA ASP A 486 -8.39 -9.65 -17.59
C ASP A 486 -9.57 -10.56 -17.22
N TYR A 487 -10.71 -10.30 -17.85
CA TYR A 487 -11.87 -11.21 -17.84
C TYR A 487 -11.60 -12.46 -18.70
N VAL A 488 -12.22 -13.61 -18.38
CA VAL A 488 -12.18 -14.82 -19.24
C VAL A 488 -13.55 -15.48 -19.36
N LEU A 489 -13.68 -16.38 -20.33
CA LEU A 489 -14.92 -16.99 -20.78
C LEU A 489 -14.79 -18.51 -20.75
N ALA A 490 -15.33 -19.11 -19.69
CA ALA A 490 -15.05 -20.49 -19.31
C ALA A 490 -16.33 -21.18 -18.80
N PRO A 491 -16.62 -22.45 -19.19
CA PRO A 491 -15.99 -23.21 -20.26
C PRO A 491 -16.40 -22.70 -21.66
N ASN A 492 -15.63 -23.06 -22.69
CA ASN A 492 -15.90 -22.68 -24.07
C ASN A 492 -15.70 -23.85 -25.06
N THR A 493 -16.02 -23.65 -26.34
CA THR A 493 -16.01 -24.75 -27.34
C THR A 493 -14.62 -25.27 -27.69
N ASN A 494 -13.55 -24.50 -27.46
CA ASN A 494 -12.20 -24.87 -27.89
C ASN A 494 -11.47 -25.72 -26.84
N LYS A 495 -11.99 -25.75 -25.60
CA LYS A 495 -11.28 -26.10 -24.37
C LYS A 495 -10.15 -25.14 -24.03
N GLU A 496 -9.93 -25.00 -22.74
CA GLU A 496 -8.93 -24.13 -22.15
C GLU A 496 -7.60 -24.89 -22.07
N PHE A 497 -6.49 -24.18 -22.26
CA PHE A 497 -5.17 -24.77 -22.01
C PHE A 497 -5.02 -24.96 -20.51
N ASP A 498 -4.71 -26.18 -20.08
CA ASP A 498 -4.62 -26.56 -18.66
C ASP A 498 -3.15 -26.46 -18.22
N TYR A 499 -2.29 -27.30 -18.80
CA TYR A 499 -0.85 -27.30 -18.52
C TYR A 499 -0.02 -27.92 -19.65
N PRO A 500 1.27 -27.55 -19.76
CA PRO A 500 2.16 -28.07 -20.80
C PRO A 500 2.50 -29.55 -20.57
N SER A 501 2.43 -30.36 -21.63
CA SER A 501 2.82 -31.77 -21.60
C SER A 501 3.18 -32.26 -23.02
N ASN A 502 3.27 -33.57 -23.26
CA ASN A 502 3.52 -34.14 -24.59
C ASN A 502 2.52 -35.27 -24.90
N PRO A 503 1.36 -34.98 -25.52
CA PRO A 503 0.87 -33.65 -25.96
C PRO A 503 0.37 -32.78 -24.81
N ASP A 504 0.18 -31.47 -25.05
CA ASP A 504 -0.40 -30.51 -24.09
C ASP A 504 -1.79 -30.95 -23.59
N VAL A 505 -2.10 -30.59 -22.34
CA VAL A 505 -3.36 -30.95 -21.68
C VAL A 505 -4.35 -29.78 -21.73
N TYR A 506 -5.61 -30.11 -21.98
CA TYR A 506 -6.70 -29.15 -22.12
C TYR A 506 -7.88 -29.53 -21.24
N ALA A 507 -8.39 -28.55 -20.50
CA ALA A 507 -9.49 -28.69 -19.56
C ALA A 507 -10.71 -27.86 -20.01
N ASN A 508 -11.81 -28.04 -19.28
CA ASN A 508 -12.92 -27.11 -19.28
C ASN A 508 -13.13 -26.72 -17.81
N TYR A 509 -13.32 -25.43 -17.55
CA TYR A 509 -13.80 -24.96 -16.27
C TYR A 509 -15.10 -25.68 -15.88
N LYS A 510 -15.14 -26.18 -14.65
CA LYS A 510 -16.28 -26.92 -14.04
C LYS A 510 -16.93 -26.13 -12.92
N GLY A 511 -16.37 -24.97 -12.57
CA GLY A 511 -16.91 -24.13 -11.51
C GLY A 511 -18.27 -23.55 -11.89
N THR A 512 -19.03 -23.20 -10.86
CA THR A 512 -20.45 -22.81 -10.96
C THR A 512 -20.68 -21.31 -10.82
N HIS A 513 -19.69 -20.59 -10.27
CA HIS A 513 -19.74 -19.15 -10.05
C HIS A 513 -19.18 -18.38 -11.25
N GLY A 514 -19.92 -17.34 -11.67
CA GLY A 514 -19.64 -16.54 -12.88
C GLY A 514 -20.93 -16.17 -13.62
N VAL A 515 -20.90 -15.14 -14.48
CA VAL A 515 -22.13 -14.65 -15.14
C VAL A 515 -22.43 -15.45 -16.41
N PRO A 516 -23.60 -16.11 -16.56
CA PRO A 516 -23.90 -16.90 -17.75
C PRO A 516 -24.01 -16.06 -19.02
N MET A 517 -23.30 -16.43 -20.08
CA MET A 517 -23.25 -15.71 -21.36
C MET A 517 -24.42 -16.05 -22.29
N THR A 518 -25.64 -15.84 -21.80
CA THR A 518 -26.86 -15.83 -22.63
C THR A 518 -26.81 -14.72 -23.69
N ALA A 519 -27.61 -14.81 -24.76
CA ALA A 519 -27.59 -13.82 -25.85
C ALA A 519 -27.80 -12.36 -25.38
N VAL A 520 -28.67 -12.15 -24.37
CA VAL A 520 -28.90 -10.82 -23.77
C VAL A 520 -27.70 -10.37 -22.95
N ASN A 521 -27.14 -11.26 -22.13
CA ASN A 521 -25.97 -10.94 -21.29
C ASN A 521 -24.75 -10.62 -22.16
N ARG A 522 -24.51 -11.39 -23.22
CA ARG A 522 -23.46 -11.12 -24.21
C ARG A 522 -23.57 -9.71 -24.81
N ALA A 523 -24.78 -9.24 -25.13
CA ALA A 523 -25.00 -7.88 -25.61
C ALA A 523 -24.71 -6.81 -24.53
N MET A 524 -25.15 -7.02 -23.29
CA MET A 524 -24.89 -6.06 -22.20
C MET A 524 -23.41 -6.01 -21.81
N TRP A 525 -22.74 -7.15 -21.68
CA TRP A 525 -21.31 -7.22 -21.35
C TRP A 525 -20.42 -6.74 -22.50
N SER A 526 -20.83 -6.97 -23.76
CA SER A 526 -20.19 -6.36 -24.94
C SER A 526 -20.23 -4.83 -24.88
N LEU A 527 -21.38 -4.24 -24.51
CA LEU A 527 -21.51 -2.78 -24.32
C LEU A 527 -20.71 -2.27 -23.10
N LYS A 528 -20.70 -3.01 -21.99
CA LYS A 528 -19.95 -2.65 -20.77
C LYS A 528 -18.44 -2.58 -21.03
N LEU A 529 -17.90 -3.62 -21.66
CA LEU A 529 -16.46 -3.81 -21.85
C LEU A 529 -15.94 -3.20 -23.16
N GLY A 530 -16.84 -2.70 -24.02
CA GLY A 530 -16.48 -2.21 -25.36
C GLY A 530 -16.07 -3.32 -26.34
N ASP A 531 -16.32 -4.59 -26.00
CA ASP A 531 -15.81 -5.75 -26.73
C ASP A 531 -16.90 -6.39 -27.59
N PHE A 532 -16.81 -6.18 -28.90
CA PHE A 532 -17.75 -6.73 -29.88
C PHE A 532 -17.65 -8.25 -30.05
N ASN A 533 -16.50 -8.86 -29.76
CA ASN A 533 -16.30 -10.31 -29.95
C ASN A 533 -17.19 -11.13 -29.01
N LEU A 534 -17.47 -10.60 -27.81
CA LEU A 534 -18.46 -11.16 -26.88
C LEU A 534 -19.82 -11.37 -27.55
N LEU A 535 -20.26 -10.44 -28.41
CA LEU A 535 -21.56 -10.52 -29.07
C LEU A 535 -21.57 -11.53 -30.24
N VAL A 536 -20.48 -11.64 -31.00
CA VAL A 536 -20.46 -12.39 -32.27
C VAL A 536 -19.71 -13.73 -32.26
N SER A 537 -18.85 -14.00 -31.27
CA SER A 537 -18.06 -15.23 -31.24
C SER A 537 -18.94 -16.48 -31.09
N GLY A 538 -18.81 -17.42 -32.03
CA GLY A 538 -19.49 -18.72 -31.95
C GLY A 538 -18.92 -19.67 -30.87
N GLN A 539 -17.78 -19.32 -30.28
CA GLN A 539 -17.09 -20.14 -29.27
C GLN A 539 -17.64 -19.92 -27.85
N VAL A 540 -18.38 -18.81 -27.67
CA VAL A 540 -19.10 -18.47 -26.44
C VAL A 540 -20.51 -19.02 -26.53
N THR A 541 -20.91 -19.83 -25.56
CA THR A 541 -22.24 -20.47 -25.51
C THR A 541 -23.06 -19.98 -24.33
N SER A 542 -24.32 -20.39 -24.21
CA SER A 542 -25.13 -20.12 -23.01
C SER A 542 -24.66 -20.85 -21.75
N GLN A 543 -23.77 -21.84 -21.88
CA GLN A 543 -23.10 -22.53 -20.77
C GLN A 543 -21.77 -21.87 -20.37
N THR A 544 -21.26 -20.93 -21.18
CA THR A 544 -20.03 -20.20 -20.88
C THR A 544 -20.30 -19.17 -19.79
N LEU A 545 -19.47 -19.16 -18.75
CA LEU A 545 -19.49 -18.16 -17.69
C LEU A 545 -18.46 -17.06 -17.97
N MET A 546 -18.85 -15.82 -17.70
CA MET A 546 -17.95 -14.67 -17.65
C MET A 546 -17.34 -14.60 -16.25
N LEU A 547 -16.04 -14.83 -16.18
CA LEU A 547 -15.24 -14.68 -14.97
C LEU A 547 -14.60 -13.28 -15.00
N TYR A 548 -15.10 -12.38 -14.15
CA TYR A 548 -14.82 -10.93 -14.19
C TYR A 548 -14.32 -10.41 -12.83
N ARG A 549 -13.57 -9.29 -12.82
CA ARG A 549 -12.76 -8.80 -11.69
C ARG A 549 -11.96 -9.95 -11.07
N ARG A 550 -11.04 -10.52 -11.84
CA ARG A 550 -10.38 -11.77 -11.44
C ARG A 550 -9.31 -11.55 -10.38
N GLN A 551 -8.61 -10.42 -10.47
CA GLN A 551 -7.67 -9.90 -9.48
C GLN A 551 -8.34 -9.86 -8.09
N ILE A 552 -7.70 -10.52 -7.13
CA ILE A 552 -8.29 -10.83 -5.82
C ILE A 552 -8.53 -9.62 -4.92
N ILE A 553 -7.64 -8.63 -4.94
CA ILE A 553 -7.75 -7.36 -4.21
C ILE A 553 -8.83 -6.48 -4.85
N ASP A 554 -8.88 -6.37 -6.18
CA ASP A 554 -9.94 -5.62 -6.89
C ASP A 554 -11.34 -6.23 -6.65
N ARG A 555 -11.43 -7.57 -6.57
CA ARG A 555 -12.67 -8.28 -6.22
C ARG A 555 -13.18 -7.86 -4.84
N VAL A 556 -12.35 -7.96 -3.80
CA VAL A 556 -12.81 -7.69 -2.42
C VAL A 556 -13.08 -6.20 -2.19
N ASN A 557 -12.26 -5.32 -2.78
CA ASN A 557 -12.52 -3.88 -2.81
C ASN A 557 -13.87 -3.55 -3.46
N GLU A 558 -14.26 -4.22 -4.55
CA GLU A 558 -15.59 -4.02 -5.11
C GLU A 558 -16.69 -4.56 -4.20
N ILE A 559 -16.58 -5.80 -3.68
CA ILE A 559 -17.63 -6.44 -2.85
C ILE A 559 -17.89 -5.62 -1.58
N ALA A 560 -16.83 -5.26 -0.87
CA ALA A 560 -16.88 -4.55 0.40
C ALA A 560 -15.91 -3.33 0.39
N PRO A 561 -16.26 -2.22 -0.31
CA PRO A 561 -15.44 -1.01 -0.47
C PRO A 561 -15.36 -0.13 0.78
N PHE A 562 -15.73 -0.70 1.93
CA PHE A 562 -15.86 -0.03 3.22
C PHE A 562 -14.95 -0.68 4.29
N LEU A 563 -14.21 -1.71 3.89
CA LEU A 563 -13.03 -2.24 4.55
C LEU A 563 -11.81 -1.77 3.75
N ASN A 564 -10.66 -1.63 4.42
CA ASN A 564 -9.37 -1.47 3.77
C ASN A 564 -8.69 -2.84 3.76
N TYR A 565 -7.85 -3.14 2.77
CA TYR A 565 -7.26 -4.47 2.61
C TYR A 565 -5.75 -4.44 2.79
N ASP A 566 -5.19 -5.51 3.32
CA ASP A 566 -3.76 -5.69 3.44
C ASP A 566 -3.07 -5.78 2.07
N SER A 567 -1.83 -5.31 1.98
CA SER A 567 -1.04 -5.28 0.75
C SER A 567 -0.30 -6.61 0.45
N ASP A 568 -0.40 -7.60 1.34
CA ASP A 568 0.26 -8.91 1.31
C ASP A 568 -0.75 -10.08 1.42
N PRO A 569 -1.65 -10.27 0.43
CA PRO A 569 -2.52 -11.45 0.37
C PRO A 569 -1.68 -12.71 0.14
N TYR A 570 -2.01 -13.80 0.84
CA TYR A 570 -1.17 -15.02 0.85
C TYR A 570 -1.92 -16.27 0.38
N VAL A 571 -1.20 -17.15 -0.32
CA VAL A 571 -1.74 -18.43 -0.81
C VAL A 571 -1.49 -19.57 0.18
N VAL A 572 -2.50 -20.40 0.40
CA VAL A 572 -2.44 -21.60 1.25
C VAL A 572 -2.96 -22.83 0.51
N VAL A 573 -2.39 -24.00 0.81
CA VAL A 573 -2.82 -25.29 0.25
C VAL A 573 -3.58 -26.07 1.31
N VAL A 574 -4.91 -26.13 1.16
CA VAL A 574 -5.79 -26.78 2.14
C VAL A 574 -6.63 -27.84 1.46
N ASP A 575 -6.58 -29.07 1.99
CA ASP A 575 -7.39 -30.22 1.54
C ASP A 575 -7.31 -30.50 0.02
N GLY A 576 -6.17 -30.15 -0.60
CA GLY A 576 -5.89 -30.30 -2.04
C GLY A 576 -6.31 -29.13 -2.92
N HIS A 577 -6.88 -28.07 -2.32
CA HIS A 577 -7.33 -26.84 -2.97
C HIS A 577 -6.41 -25.66 -2.64
N LEU A 578 -6.46 -24.63 -3.47
CA LEU A 578 -5.71 -23.39 -3.31
C LEU A 578 -6.65 -22.26 -2.86
N TYR A 579 -6.31 -21.61 -1.75
CA TYR A 579 -7.05 -20.47 -1.23
C TYR A 579 -6.13 -19.28 -1.05
N TRP A 580 -6.65 -18.09 -1.35
CA TRP A 580 -6.04 -16.83 -0.94
C TRP A 580 -6.66 -16.38 0.37
N ILE A 581 -5.85 -15.96 1.32
CA ILE A 581 -6.30 -15.28 2.54
C ILE A 581 -5.87 -13.82 2.47
N ILE A 582 -6.82 -12.92 2.67
CA ILE A 582 -6.61 -11.47 2.63
C ILE A 582 -7.10 -10.89 3.96
N ASP A 583 -6.21 -10.17 4.63
CA ASP A 583 -6.53 -9.45 5.85
C ASP A 583 -7.25 -8.14 5.52
N ALA A 584 -8.30 -7.82 6.29
CA ALA A 584 -9.16 -6.67 6.06
C ALA A 584 -9.42 -5.88 7.35
N TYR A 585 -9.41 -4.56 7.19
CA TYR A 585 -9.31 -3.59 8.26
C TYR A 585 -10.50 -2.63 8.30
N THR A 586 -11.08 -2.49 9.49
CA THR A 586 -11.88 -1.30 9.81
C THR A 586 -10.94 -0.20 10.29
N THR A 587 -11.12 1.01 9.76
CA THR A 587 -10.32 2.18 10.15
C THR A 587 -11.22 3.36 10.50
N GLY A 588 -10.66 4.32 11.24
CA GLY A 588 -11.32 5.57 11.58
C GLY A 588 -10.29 6.68 11.78
N SER A 589 -10.74 7.93 11.67
CA SER A 589 -9.91 9.15 11.80
C SER A 589 -10.44 10.14 12.85
N THR A 590 -11.44 9.71 13.64
CA THR A 590 -12.16 10.54 14.61
C THR A 590 -12.05 10.03 16.06
N TYR A 591 -11.21 9.02 16.33
CA TYR A 591 -11.09 8.44 17.67
C TYR A 591 -10.50 9.48 18.66
N PRO A 592 -11.17 9.80 19.79
CA PRO A 592 -10.66 10.76 20.77
C PRO A 592 -9.30 10.39 21.36
N TYR A 593 -8.40 11.36 21.44
CA TYR A 593 -7.08 11.26 22.06
C TYR A 593 -6.21 10.12 21.48
N SER A 594 -6.36 9.85 20.18
CA SER A 594 -5.50 8.91 19.46
C SER A 594 -4.63 9.65 18.45
N GLN A 595 -3.33 9.33 18.44
CA GLN A 595 -2.39 9.83 17.44
C GLN A 595 -2.77 9.38 16.03
N THR A 596 -2.79 10.34 15.10
CA THR A 596 -2.97 10.07 13.67
C THR A 596 -1.66 9.56 13.04
N VAL A 597 -1.77 8.54 12.19
CA VAL A 597 -0.68 8.03 11.36
C VAL A 597 -1.14 7.88 9.91
N LEU A 598 -0.18 7.82 8.99
CA LEU A 598 -0.44 7.57 7.57
C LEU A 598 -0.39 6.06 7.31
N PHE A 599 -1.55 5.44 7.14
CA PHE A 599 -1.68 4.03 6.76
C PHE A 599 -1.54 3.85 5.25
N GLN A 600 -0.80 2.81 4.84
CA GLN A 600 -0.50 2.46 3.44
C GLN A 600 -0.09 3.64 2.54
N GLY A 601 0.55 4.65 3.13
CA GLY A 601 1.07 5.84 2.43
C GLY A 601 0.03 6.83 1.90
N ASN A 602 -1.27 6.64 2.15
CA ASN A 602 -2.32 7.47 1.55
C ASN A 602 -3.51 7.83 2.47
N SER A 603 -3.66 7.16 3.61
CA SER A 603 -4.85 7.29 4.47
C SER A 603 -4.48 7.74 5.87
N GLU A 604 -4.93 8.94 6.27
CA GLU A 604 -4.79 9.41 7.66
C GLU A 604 -5.81 8.70 8.55
N ILE A 605 -5.32 7.88 9.48
CA ILE A 605 -6.14 7.13 10.43
C ILE A 605 -5.65 7.38 11.86
N ASN A 606 -6.56 7.26 12.82
CA ASN A 606 -6.23 7.18 14.25
C ASN A 606 -6.93 6.03 14.98
N TYR A 607 -7.53 5.10 14.23
CA TYR A 607 -8.14 3.86 14.71
C TYR A 607 -7.97 2.76 13.66
N ILE A 608 -7.63 1.54 14.08
CA ILE A 608 -7.55 0.36 13.19
C ILE A 608 -7.84 -0.95 13.94
N ARG A 609 -8.53 -1.89 13.28
CA ARG A 609 -8.66 -3.29 13.70
C ARG A 609 -8.55 -4.23 12.51
N ASN A 610 -7.92 -5.39 12.69
CA ASN A 610 -8.01 -6.53 11.78
C ASN A 610 -9.33 -7.28 12.01
N SER A 611 -10.44 -6.59 11.74
CA SER A 611 -11.77 -7.09 12.07
C SER A 611 -12.23 -8.25 11.19
N VAL A 612 -11.66 -8.40 9.99
CA VAL A 612 -12.11 -9.40 9.00
C VAL A 612 -10.93 -10.10 8.34
N LYS A 613 -11.07 -11.41 8.10
CA LYS A 613 -10.22 -12.18 7.17
C LYS A 613 -11.08 -12.68 6.02
N VAL A 614 -10.66 -12.42 4.79
CA VAL A 614 -11.36 -12.87 3.58
C VAL A 614 -10.64 -14.09 3.03
N VAL A 615 -11.36 -15.21 2.86
CA VAL A 615 -10.84 -16.40 2.17
C VAL A 615 -11.44 -16.44 0.77
N ILE A 616 -10.61 -16.59 -0.25
CA ILE A 616 -11.04 -16.66 -1.67
C ILE A 616 -10.58 -17.98 -2.28
N ASP A 617 -11.50 -18.74 -2.87
CA ASP A 617 -11.17 -19.92 -3.65
C ASP A 617 -10.46 -19.53 -4.95
N ALA A 618 -9.24 -20.01 -5.19
CA ALA A 618 -8.45 -19.63 -6.37
C ALA A 618 -9.00 -20.20 -7.69
N TYR A 619 -9.90 -21.21 -7.62
CA TYR A 619 -10.56 -21.82 -8.77
C TYR A 619 -11.91 -21.17 -9.07
N GLU A 620 -12.79 -20.98 -8.08
CA GLU A 620 -14.14 -20.41 -8.30
C GLU A 620 -14.26 -18.90 -8.04
N GLY A 621 -13.32 -18.29 -7.30
CA GLY A 621 -13.34 -16.84 -7.02
C GLY A 621 -14.46 -16.42 -6.06
N THR A 622 -15.09 -17.37 -5.39
CA THR A 622 -15.99 -17.14 -4.26
C THR A 622 -15.17 -16.63 -3.07
N ALA A 623 -15.72 -15.65 -2.36
CA ALA A 623 -15.07 -15.00 -1.21
C ALA A 623 -15.93 -15.20 0.04
N VAL A 624 -15.32 -15.46 1.20
CA VAL A 624 -16.02 -15.55 2.49
C VAL A 624 -15.35 -14.59 3.49
N PHE A 625 -16.13 -13.67 4.04
CA PHE A 625 -15.66 -12.61 4.94
C PHE A 625 -15.87 -13.03 6.40
N TYR A 626 -14.83 -13.53 7.05
CA TYR A 626 -14.88 -14.01 8.43
C TYR A 626 -14.57 -12.90 9.43
N VAL A 627 -15.44 -12.67 10.41
CA VAL A 627 -15.26 -11.63 11.44
C VAL A 627 -14.39 -12.13 12.59
N PHE A 628 -13.21 -11.55 12.76
CA PHE A 628 -12.20 -11.90 13.77
C PHE A 628 -12.18 -10.98 15.00
N ASP A 629 -12.57 -9.71 14.88
CA ASP A 629 -12.83 -8.84 16.04
C ASP A 629 -14.33 -8.49 16.13
N PRO A 630 -15.18 -9.37 16.70
CA PRO A 630 -16.60 -9.10 16.86
C PRO A 630 -16.91 -8.01 17.90
N LYS A 631 -15.89 -7.43 18.57
CA LYS A 631 -16.06 -6.31 19.52
C LYS A 631 -15.86 -4.94 18.85
N ASP A 632 -15.31 -4.89 17.64
CA ASP A 632 -15.12 -3.64 16.91
C ASP A 632 -16.49 -2.98 16.58
N PRO A 633 -16.73 -1.73 17.02
CA PRO A 633 -17.99 -1.03 16.75
C PRO A 633 -18.22 -0.76 15.26
N ILE A 634 -17.17 -0.69 14.42
CA ILE A 634 -17.30 -0.44 12.99
C ILE A 634 -17.79 -1.71 12.28
N ILE A 635 -17.17 -2.88 12.49
CA ILE A 635 -17.65 -4.12 11.88
C ILE A 635 -19.07 -4.49 12.35
N GLN A 636 -19.40 -4.29 13.64
CA GLN A 636 -20.75 -4.54 14.15
C GLN A 636 -21.85 -3.71 13.46
N ALA A 637 -21.53 -2.52 12.97
CA ALA A 637 -22.45 -1.67 12.22
C ALA A 637 -22.56 -2.14 10.76
N TYR A 638 -21.45 -2.59 10.15
CA TYR A 638 -21.47 -3.18 8.81
C TYR A 638 -22.12 -4.57 8.75
N GLU A 639 -21.97 -5.42 9.77
CA GLU A 639 -22.72 -6.68 9.91
C GLU A 639 -24.23 -6.43 9.94
N ALA A 640 -24.67 -5.40 10.67
CA ALA A 640 -26.08 -5.02 10.72
C ALA A 640 -26.59 -4.39 9.40
N THR A 641 -25.70 -3.74 8.64
CA THR A 641 -25.99 -3.19 7.30
C THR A 641 -26.05 -4.29 6.23
N PHE A 642 -25.19 -5.30 6.33
CA PHE A 642 -25.02 -6.37 5.33
C PHE A 642 -25.11 -7.78 5.96
N PRO A 643 -26.30 -8.22 6.42
CA PRO A 643 -26.45 -9.46 7.21
C PRO A 643 -26.08 -10.78 6.51
N HIS A 644 -25.85 -10.75 5.20
CA HIS A 644 -25.51 -11.92 4.38
C HIS A 644 -24.07 -11.90 3.84
N LEU A 645 -23.28 -10.87 4.16
CA LEU A 645 -21.88 -10.76 3.72
C LEU A 645 -20.92 -11.44 4.70
N PHE A 646 -21.16 -11.28 6.00
CA PHE A 646 -20.25 -11.66 7.05
C PHE A 646 -20.56 -13.03 7.65
N THR A 647 -19.50 -13.75 8.01
CA THR A 647 -19.55 -15.06 8.65
C THR A 647 -18.77 -15.01 9.97
N PRO A 648 -19.24 -15.59 11.08
CA PRO A 648 -18.46 -15.66 12.32
C PRO A 648 -17.16 -16.43 12.11
N SER A 649 -16.05 -15.97 12.70
CA SER A 649 -14.75 -16.67 12.62
C SER A 649 -14.83 -18.13 13.05
N ASP A 650 -15.69 -18.48 14.02
CA ASP A 650 -15.94 -19.85 14.49
C ASP A 650 -16.41 -20.82 13.40
N ALA A 651 -17.07 -20.33 12.34
CA ALA A 651 -17.52 -21.14 11.21
C ALA A 651 -16.41 -21.42 10.18
N MET A 652 -15.23 -20.78 10.28
CA MET A 652 -14.08 -21.08 9.44
C MET A 652 -13.62 -22.55 9.65
N PRO A 653 -13.40 -23.33 8.58
CA PRO A 653 -12.86 -24.69 8.69
C PRO A 653 -11.56 -24.74 9.49
N ALA A 654 -11.38 -25.76 10.32
CA ALA A 654 -10.20 -25.87 11.20
C ALA A 654 -8.89 -25.97 10.42
N SER A 655 -8.90 -26.57 9.22
CA SER A 655 -7.75 -26.60 8.32
C SER A 655 -7.36 -25.19 7.86
N LEU A 656 -8.28 -24.40 7.31
CA LEU A 656 -8.05 -22.98 7.00
C LEU A 656 -7.66 -22.14 8.23
N ARG A 657 -8.29 -22.37 9.39
CA ARG A 657 -7.97 -21.63 10.62
C ARG A 657 -6.53 -21.87 11.09
N ALA A 658 -5.93 -23.03 10.80
CA ALA A 658 -4.53 -23.31 11.12
C ALA A 658 -3.54 -22.41 10.35
N HIS A 659 -3.99 -21.72 9.29
CA HIS A 659 -3.15 -20.86 8.44
C HIS A 659 -3.29 -19.35 8.74
N ILE A 660 -4.20 -18.92 9.63
CA ILE A 660 -4.36 -17.48 9.92
C ILE A 660 -3.09 -16.88 10.52
N ARG A 661 -2.73 -15.66 10.13
CA ARG A 661 -1.60 -14.89 10.70
C ARG A 661 -2.02 -13.46 11.03
N VAL A 662 -1.29 -12.82 11.95
CA VAL A 662 -1.38 -11.39 12.24
C VAL A 662 -0.69 -10.64 11.09
N PRO A 663 -1.39 -9.75 10.37
CA PRO A 663 -0.87 -9.19 9.13
C PRO A 663 0.19 -8.11 9.32
N VAL A 664 1.04 -7.97 8.30
CA VAL A 664 2.25 -7.13 8.36
C VAL A 664 1.93 -5.63 8.35
N ASP A 665 0.93 -5.16 7.61
CA ASP A 665 0.60 -3.72 7.57
C ASP A 665 0.05 -3.20 8.91
N LEU A 666 -0.79 -3.99 9.58
CA LEU A 666 -1.25 -3.67 10.94
C LEU A 666 -0.07 -3.70 11.92
N PHE A 667 0.74 -4.77 11.90
CA PHE A 667 1.84 -4.88 12.84
C PHE A 667 2.88 -3.76 12.64
N ASN A 668 3.20 -3.37 11.40
CA ASN A 668 4.01 -2.19 11.06
C ASN A 668 3.46 -0.90 11.68
N THR A 669 2.16 -0.69 11.59
CA THR A 669 1.49 0.47 12.19
C THR A 669 1.60 0.43 13.72
N GLN A 670 1.37 -0.74 14.31
CA GLN A 670 1.42 -0.97 15.75
C GLN A 670 2.80 -0.83 16.34
N ILE A 671 3.86 -1.35 15.71
CA ILE A 671 5.24 -1.18 16.21
C ILE A 671 5.69 0.28 16.18
N GLY A 672 5.28 1.04 15.16
CA GLY A 672 5.57 2.48 15.06
C GLY A 672 4.91 3.29 16.17
N ILE A 673 3.66 2.95 16.53
CA ILE A 673 3.00 3.52 17.71
C ILE A 673 3.68 3.04 18.99
N TYR A 674 3.88 1.74 19.18
CA TYR A 674 4.39 1.17 20.42
C TYR A 674 5.82 1.64 20.78
N ALA A 675 6.63 1.97 19.77
CA ALA A 675 7.94 2.60 19.93
C ALA A 675 7.94 3.85 20.84
N THR A 676 6.83 4.60 20.88
CA THR A 676 6.62 5.72 21.82
C THR A 676 5.63 5.34 22.94
N TYR A 677 4.54 4.63 22.61
CA TYR A 677 3.41 4.37 23.52
C TYR A 677 3.57 3.15 24.43
N HIS A 678 4.74 2.51 24.46
CA HIS A 678 5.12 1.63 25.57
C HIS A 678 5.35 2.44 26.87
N ILE A 679 5.69 3.73 26.76
CA ILE A 679 5.86 4.64 27.91
C ILE A 679 4.46 4.99 28.45
N THR A 680 4.17 4.53 29.66
CA THR A 680 2.85 4.74 30.31
C THR A 680 2.85 5.85 31.37
N ASP A 681 4.00 6.35 31.82
CA ASP A 681 4.07 7.51 32.72
C ASP A 681 4.03 8.83 31.91
N PRO A 682 3.05 9.71 32.12
CA PRO A 682 2.91 10.95 31.35
C PRO A 682 4.09 11.93 31.46
N LYS A 683 4.88 11.90 32.55
CA LYS A 683 6.05 12.78 32.72
C LYS A 683 7.24 12.26 31.93
N VAL A 684 7.44 10.94 31.92
CA VAL A 684 8.48 10.30 31.10
C VAL A 684 8.13 10.45 29.61
N PHE A 685 6.86 10.28 29.25
CA PHE A 685 6.37 10.49 27.89
C PHE A 685 6.59 11.94 27.41
N PHE A 686 6.24 12.93 28.25
CA PHE A 686 6.49 14.36 27.95
C PHE A 686 7.97 14.65 27.70
N ALA A 687 8.88 14.03 28.45
CA ALA A 687 10.31 14.21 28.30
C ALA A 687 10.90 13.46 27.08
N ARG A 688 10.20 12.44 26.55
CA ARG A 688 10.63 11.57 25.44
C ARG A 688 11.99 10.88 25.66
N GLU A 689 12.36 10.62 26.90
CA GLU A 689 13.69 10.08 27.25
C GLU A 689 13.87 8.58 26.92
N ASP A 690 12.78 7.82 26.83
CA ASP A 690 12.81 6.35 26.64
C ASP A 690 12.21 5.91 25.28
N VAL A 691 12.10 6.83 24.31
CA VAL A 691 11.56 6.52 22.97
C VAL A 691 12.45 5.51 22.24
N TRP A 692 11.84 4.58 21.52
CA TRP A 692 12.52 3.58 20.70
C TRP A 692 12.43 3.93 19.20
N ASP A 693 13.38 3.41 18.43
CA ASP A 693 13.41 3.43 16.96
C ASP A 693 13.27 2.00 16.40
N ILE A 694 12.80 1.89 15.16
CA ILE A 694 12.93 0.67 14.36
C ILE A 694 14.40 0.56 13.92
N PRO A 695 15.09 -0.56 14.18
CA PRO A 695 16.51 -0.72 13.82
C PRO A 695 16.73 -0.69 12.31
N THR A 696 17.96 -0.41 11.91
CA THR A 696 18.39 -0.50 10.51
C THR A 696 19.41 -1.61 10.29
N ALA A 697 19.50 -2.11 9.05
CA ALA A 697 20.55 -3.02 8.59
C ALA A 697 20.88 -2.71 7.11
N PRO A 698 22.14 -2.90 6.65
CA PRO A 698 22.50 -2.78 5.24
C PRO A 698 22.02 -4.01 4.44
N ALA A 699 21.53 -3.78 3.21
CA ALA A 699 21.05 -4.84 2.33
C ALA A 699 22.10 -5.39 1.33
N ALA A 700 23.29 -4.79 1.28
CA ALA A 700 24.45 -5.30 0.53
C ALA A 700 25.75 -4.61 1.03
N PRO A 701 26.95 -5.13 0.72
CA PRO A 701 28.19 -4.55 1.21
C PRO A 701 28.39 -3.14 0.66
N GLY A 702 28.51 -2.16 1.55
CA GLY A 702 28.63 -0.74 1.19
C GLY A 702 27.32 0.01 0.93
N ASN A 703 26.16 -0.66 0.97
CA ASN A 703 24.86 0.03 0.91
C ASN A 703 24.58 0.81 2.21
N PRO A 704 23.83 1.93 2.14
CA PRO A 704 23.32 2.59 3.34
C PRO A 704 22.36 1.65 4.10
N PRO A 705 22.37 1.65 5.45
CA PRO A 705 21.40 0.92 6.25
C PRO A 705 19.96 1.39 5.98
N THR A 706 19.05 0.43 5.85
CA THR A 706 17.60 0.65 5.72
C THR A 706 16.86 0.10 6.93
N PRO A 707 15.66 0.62 7.29
CA PRO A 707 14.84 0.06 8.35
C PRO A 707 14.59 -1.44 8.13
N VAL A 708 14.67 -2.21 9.21
CA VAL A 708 14.30 -3.63 9.23
C VAL A 708 12.77 -3.72 9.17
N SER A 709 12.24 -4.60 8.31
CA SER A 709 10.82 -4.95 8.26
C SER A 709 10.49 -6.07 9.26
N PRO A 710 9.25 -6.20 9.76
CA PRO A 710 8.84 -7.37 10.53
C PRO A 710 9.00 -8.66 9.74
N TYR A 711 9.27 -9.77 10.42
CA TYR A 711 9.44 -11.07 9.77
C TYR A 711 8.82 -12.19 10.60
N TYR A 712 8.19 -13.13 9.89
CA TYR A 712 7.65 -14.34 10.49
C TYR A 712 8.76 -15.33 10.83
N VAL A 713 8.62 -15.98 11.98
CA VAL A 713 9.54 -16.98 12.53
C VAL A 713 8.75 -18.07 13.23
N LEU A 714 9.30 -19.28 13.29
CA LEU A 714 8.71 -20.41 14.00
C LEU A 714 9.71 -20.84 15.09
N PHE A 715 9.44 -20.44 16.33
CA PHE A 715 10.35 -20.65 17.46
C PHE A 715 9.63 -20.75 18.80
N ARG A 716 10.32 -21.20 19.84
CA ARG A 716 9.77 -21.24 21.21
C ARG A 716 9.94 -19.89 21.91
N LEU A 717 8.83 -19.20 22.17
CA LEU A 717 8.83 -17.93 22.88
C LEU A 717 9.45 -18.08 24.29
N PRO A 718 10.29 -17.14 24.80
CA PRO A 718 10.91 -17.30 26.11
C PRO A 718 9.89 -17.45 27.25
N GLY A 719 10.04 -18.54 28.01
CA GLY A 719 9.12 -18.93 29.10
C GLY A 719 8.03 -19.92 28.69
N GLU A 720 7.72 -20.04 27.39
CA GLU A 720 6.74 -21.00 26.86
C GLU A 720 7.39 -22.37 26.61
N GLN A 721 6.58 -23.42 26.51
CA GLN A 721 7.05 -24.80 26.28
C GLN A 721 6.93 -25.23 24.82
N THR A 722 5.88 -24.78 24.14
CA THR A 722 5.56 -25.10 22.75
C THR A 722 6.18 -24.09 21.78
N PRO A 723 6.69 -24.53 20.62
CA PRO A 723 7.02 -23.62 19.54
C PRO A 723 5.74 -23.03 18.93
N GLU A 724 5.82 -21.78 18.51
CA GLU A 724 4.72 -21.04 17.87
C GLU A 724 5.22 -20.33 16.61
N TYR A 725 4.29 -20.09 15.68
CA TYR A 725 4.49 -19.16 14.59
C TYR A 725 4.26 -17.73 15.09
N LEU A 726 5.26 -16.88 14.93
CA LEU A 726 5.31 -15.54 15.51
C LEU A 726 5.71 -14.53 14.44
N LEU A 727 5.15 -13.32 14.51
CA LEU A 727 5.65 -12.16 13.76
C LEU A 727 6.42 -11.28 14.74
N ILE A 728 7.71 -11.02 14.47
CA ILE A 728 8.58 -10.30 15.43
C ILE A 728 9.22 -9.03 14.86
N MET A 729 9.54 -8.10 15.77
CA MET A 729 10.30 -6.88 15.49
C MET A 729 11.23 -6.51 16.68
N PRO A 730 12.55 -6.41 16.49
CA PRO A 730 13.46 -5.78 17.46
C PRO A 730 13.36 -4.25 17.50
N TYR A 731 13.76 -3.65 18.62
CA TYR A 731 13.82 -2.19 18.83
C TYR A 731 15.19 -1.75 19.36
N THR A 732 15.61 -0.54 18.98
CA THR A 732 16.74 0.17 19.58
C THR A 732 16.26 1.45 20.27
N PRO A 733 17.00 2.04 21.24
CA PRO A 733 16.66 3.37 21.76
C PRO A 733 16.82 4.44 20.67
N HIS A 734 16.11 5.55 20.80
CA HIS A 734 16.16 6.64 19.83
C HIS A 734 17.60 7.15 19.59
N ASN A 735 18.02 7.22 18.33
CA ASN A 735 19.38 7.52 17.89
C ASN A 735 20.49 6.60 18.44
N LYS A 736 20.17 5.34 18.79
CA LYS A 736 21.15 4.32 19.17
C LYS A 736 20.96 3.03 18.37
N ASN A 737 22.02 2.23 18.31
CA ASN A 737 22.09 1.02 17.48
C ASN A 737 22.13 -0.28 18.29
N ASN A 738 22.14 -0.20 19.63
CA ASN A 738 22.05 -1.34 20.53
C ASN A 738 20.57 -1.69 20.79
N LEU A 739 20.24 -2.97 20.99
CA LEU A 739 18.88 -3.36 21.32
C LEU A 739 18.45 -2.81 22.68
N THR A 740 17.14 -2.60 22.83
CA THR A 740 16.49 -2.26 24.10
C THR A 740 15.22 -3.05 24.36
N SER A 741 14.57 -3.58 23.32
CA SER A 741 13.39 -4.42 23.41
C SER A 741 13.22 -5.22 22.12
N TRP A 742 12.33 -6.19 22.12
CA TRP A 742 11.72 -6.75 20.92
C TRP A 742 10.26 -7.13 21.20
N MET A 743 9.42 -7.15 20.17
CA MET A 743 8.00 -7.43 20.28
C MET A 743 7.62 -8.59 19.38
N ALA A 744 6.74 -9.47 19.89
CA ALA A 744 6.17 -10.59 19.18
C ALA A 744 4.64 -10.46 19.11
N ALA A 745 4.06 -10.76 17.96
CA ALA A 745 2.66 -11.08 17.79
C ALA A 745 2.52 -12.60 17.60
N ARG A 746 1.62 -13.23 18.39
CA ARG A 746 1.36 -14.67 18.35
C ARG A 746 0.31 -15.00 17.29
N ASN A 747 0.54 -16.03 16.47
CA ASN A 747 -0.36 -16.41 15.38
C ASN A 747 -1.18 -17.68 15.65
N ASP A 748 -0.81 -18.49 16.65
CA ASP A 748 -1.32 -19.85 16.79
C ASP A 748 -2.35 -20.02 17.92
N GLY A 749 -3.38 -20.83 17.63
CA GLY A 749 -4.34 -21.32 18.61
C GLY A 749 -5.09 -20.22 19.37
N ALA A 750 -5.22 -20.43 20.69
CA ALA A 750 -5.93 -19.51 21.58
C ALA A 750 -5.18 -18.19 21.85
N HIS A 751 -3.91 -18.08 21.44
CA HIS A 751 -3.07 -16.90 21.61
C HIS A 751 -2.98 -16.02 20.36
N TYR A 752 -3.68 -16.38 19.28
CA TYR A 752 -3.76 -15.56 18.06
C TYR A 752 -4.10 -14.10 18.39
N GLY A 753 -3.24 -13.17 17.94
CA GLY A 753 -3.41 -11.73 18.16
C GLY A 753 -2.92 -11.21 19.51
N GLU A 754 -2.40 -12.06 20.41
CA GLU A 754 -1.70 -11.59 21.61
C GLU A 754 -0.34 -10.98 21.26
N TYR A 755 0.01 -9.88 21.92
CA TYR A 755 1.31 -9.23 21.81
C TYR A 755 2.13 -9.36 23.09
N VAL A 756 3.43 -9.64 22.95
CA VAL A 756 4.40 -9.67 24.06
C VAL A 756 5.61 -8.81 23.70
N SER A 757 5.95 -7.85 24.56
CA SER A 757 7.17 -7.02 24.48
C SER A 757 8.18 -7.50 25.51
N PHE A 758 9.37 -7.89 25.05
CA PHE A 758 10.48 -8.34 25.88
C PHE A 758 11.50 -7.21 26.01
N VAL A 759 11.57 -6.61 27.19
CA VAL A 759 12.46 -5.49 27.50
C VAL A 759 13.81 -6.01 27.98
N LEU A 760 14.89 -5.38 27.51
CA LEU A 760 16.28 -5.74 27.83
C LEU A 760 16.83 -4.91 29.01
N PRO A 761 17.88 -5.39 29.72
CA PRO A 761 18.47 -4.67 30.84
C PRO A 761 19.17 -3.38 30.41
N LYS A 762 18.90 -2.27 31.10
CA LYS A 762 19.49 -0.95 30.78
C LYS A 762 20.95 -0.79 31.23
N ASP A 763 21.49 -1.74 32.00
CA ASP A 763 22.88 -1.80 32.46
C ASP A 763 23.79 -2.65 31.54
N LYS A 764 23.22 -3.27 30.49
CA LYS A 764 23.94 -4.10 29.51
C LYS A 764 23.84 -3.49 28.12
N VAL A 765 24.87 -3.72 27.31
CA VAL A 765 24.86 -3.38 25.88
C VAL A 765 24.66 -4.66 25.10
N ILE A 766 23.48 -4.80 24.49
CA ILE A 766 23.16 -5.89 23.57
C ILE A 766 23.21 -5.32 22.14
N PHE A 767 24.04 -5.88 21.26
CA PHE A 767 24.21 -5.34 19.91
C PHE A 767 22.92 -5.41 19.08
N GLY A 768 22.57 -4.34 18.36
CA GLY A 768 21.47 -4.37 17.39
C GLY A 768 21.89 -4.77 15.98
N PRO A 769 20.92 -4.96 15.05
CA PRO A 769 21.18 -5.42 13.68
C PRO A 769 22.30 -4.65 12.99
N GLN A 770 22.27 -3.31 13.02
CA GLN A 770 23.30 -2.48 12.40
C GLN A 770 24.70 -2.72 12.99
N GLN A 771 24.83 -2.97 14.30
CA GLN A 771 26.12 -3.22 14.94
C GLN A 771 26.66 -4.59 14.53
N VAL A 772 25.81 -5.62 14.48
CA VAL A 772 26.20 -6.96 14.06
C VAL A 772 26.56 -7.00 12.57
N ALA A 773 25.75 -6.37 11.70
CA ALA A 773 26.08 -6.21 10.28
C ALA A 773 27.42 -5.48 10.06
N ASN A 774 27.73 -4.46 10.87
CA ASN A 774 29.02 -3.79 10.82
C ASN A 774 30.17 -4.71 11.26
N ARG A 775 29.99 -5.57 12.28
CA ARG A 775 30.99 -6.56 12.69
C ARG A 775 31.22 -7.61 11.61
N ILE A 776 30.15 -8.13 11.00
CA ILE A 776 30.18 -9.07 9.87
C ILE A 776 31.01 -8.48 8.72
N ASN A 777 30.71 -7.24 8.30
CA ASN A 777 31.43 -6.55 7.23
C ASN A 777 32.89 -6.17 7.58
N GLN A 778 33.25 -6.15 8.87
CA GLN A 778 34.60 -5.88 9.37
C GLN A 778 35.44 -7.17 9.55
N ASP A 779 34.83 -8.35 9.52
CA ASP A 779 35.58 -9.61 9.63
C ASP A 779 36.52 -9.77 8.43
N PRO A 780 37.84 -10.02 8.64
CA PRO A 780 38.80 -10.08 7.55
C PRO A 780 38.57 -11.20 6.52
N VAL A 781 37.91 -12.30 6.92
CA VAL A 781 37.60 -13.41 6.01
C VAL A 781 36.36 -13.08 5.20
N ILE A 782 35.28 -12.63 5.85
CA ILE A 782 34.03 -12.26 5.19
C ILE A 782 34.26 -11.07 4.24
N SER A 783 34.96 -10.03 4.69
CA SER A 783 35.25 -8.83 3.89
C SER A 783 36.10 -9.13 2.64
N ARG A 784 37.10 -10.01 2.78
CA ARG A 784 37.88 -10.52 1.64
C ARG A 784 37.00 -11.30 0.67
N ASP A 785 36.22 -12.24 1.17
CA ASP A 785 35.41 -13.12 0.32
C ASP A 785 34.29 -12.34 -0.37
N PHE A 786 33.66 -11.36 0.30
CA PHE A 786 32.74 -10.41 -0.33
C PHE A 786 33.41 -9.60 -1.44
N THR A 787 34.65 -9.13 -1.25
CA THR A 787 35.41 -8.41 -2.27
C THR A 787 35.77 -9.30 -3.47
N LEU A 788 36.00 -10.59 -3.25
CA LEU A 788 36.28 -11.56 -4.32
C LEU A 788 35.02 -12.01 -5.07
N PHE A 789 33.89 -12.14 -4.38
CA PHE A 789 32.62 -12.57 -4.94
C PHE A 789 31.82 -11.44 -5.61
N HIS A 790 31.99 -10.19 -5.16
CA HIS A 790 31.30 -9.01 -5.68
C HIS A 790 32.19 -8.26 -6.67
N GLY A 791 32.19 -8.70 -7.93
CA GLY A 791 33.11 -8.23 -8.96
C GLY A 791 32.58 -8.35 -10.39
N THR A 792 33.48 -8.30 -11.38
CA THR A 792 33.10 -8.36 -12.80
C THR A 792 32.59 -9.75 -13.17
N GLY A 793 31.27 -9.94 -13.18
CA GLY A 793 30.60 -11.19 -13.55
C GLY A 793 29.68 -11.77 -12.47
N SER A 794 29.90 -11.42 -11.20
CA SER A 794 29.11 -11.92 -10.05
C SER A 794 28.87 -10.84 -9.02
N GLN A 795 27.70 -10.86 -8.40
CA GLN A 795 27.27 -9.92 -7.37
C GLN A 795 26.91 -10.68 -6.09
N VAL A 796 27.51 -10.26 -4.96
CA VAL A 796 27.04 -10.67 -3.63
C VAL A 796 25.75 -9.93 -3.32
N GLN A 797 24.73 -10.70 -2.91
CA GLN A 797 23.51 -10.19 -2.31
C GLN A 797 23.45 -10.66 -0.86
N GLN A 798 23.39 -9.72 0.08
CA GLN A 798 23.14 -10.03 1.49
C GLN A 798 21.64 -10.28 1.68
N GLY A 799 21.32 -11.25 2.53
CA GLY A 799 19.95 -11.50 2.97
C GLY A 799 19.49 -10.54 4.07
N ASN A 800 18.29 -10.76 4.56
CA ASN A 800 17.81 -10.03 5.74
C ASN A 800 18.53 -10.55 6.99
N LEU A 801 19.16 -9.65 7.75
CA LEU A 801 19.74 -9.97 9.05
C LEU A 801 18.63 -10.18 10.09
N LEU A 802 18.30 -11.44 10.36
CA LEU A 802 17.28 -11.84 11.33
C LEU A 802 17.88 -11.88 12.74
N VAL A 803 17.09 -11.49 13.74
CA VAL A 803 17.45 -11.50 15.17
C VAL A 803 16.52 -12.44 15.90
N VAL A 804 16.98 -13.67 16.14
CA VAL A 804 16.15 -14.74 16.70
C VAL A 804 16.59 -15.01 18.15
N PRO A 805 15.69 -14.85 19.15
CA PRO A 805 15.97 -15.26 20.53
C PRO A 805 16.14 -16.78 20.60
N VAL A 806 17.21 -17.26 21.23
CA VAL A 806 17.46 -18.69 21.47
C VAL A 806 18.00 -18.85 22.89
N GLY A 807 17.26 -19.56 23.74
CA GLY A 807 17.53 -19.59 25.18
C GLY A 807 17.45 -18.19 25.79
N ASP A 808 18.48 -17.78 26.54
CA ASP A 808 18.66 -16.41 27.06
C ASP A 808 19.65 -15.58 26.19
N SER A 809 19.79 -15.92 24.90
CA SER A 809 20.71 -15.27 23.96
C SER A 809 19.99 -14.80 22.69
N PHE A 810 20.71 -14.04 21.85
CA PHE A 810 20.28 -13.66 20.51
C PHE A 810 21.19 -14.30 19.47
N LEU A 811 20.60 -15.10 18.59
CA LEU A 811 21.22 -15.58 17.37
C LEU A 811 20.92 -14.60 16.24
N TYR A 812 21.97 -13.98 15.71
CA TYR A 812 21.89 -13.16 14.50
C TYR A 812 22.18 -14.06 13.31
N PHE A 813 21.30 -14.04 12.32
CA PHE A 813 21.33 -14.95 11.18
C PHE A 813 21.28 -14.13 9.87
N GLU A 814 22.21 -14.39 8.95
CA GLU A 814 22.26 -13.73 7.64
C GLU A 814 22.67 -14.73 6.53
N PRO A 815 21.82 -14.98 5.52
CA PRO A 815 22.16 -15.79 4.36
C PRO A 815 22.83 -14.95 3.28
N ILE A 816 23.78 -15.53 2.55
CA ILE A 816 24.52 -14.85 1.47
C ILE A 816 24.33 -15.58 0.15
N TYR A 817 23.83 -14.86 -0.84
CA TYR A 817 23.57 -15.35 -2.19
C TYR A 817 24.57 -14.78 -3.18
N LEU A 818 25.01 -15.59 -4.14
CA LEU A 818 25.69 -15.10 -5.33
C LEU A 818 24.76 -15.18 -6.54
N LYS A 819 24.83 -14.17 -7.40
CA LYS A 819 24.16 -14.17 -8.71
C LYS A 819 25.06 -13.58 -9.79
N ALA A 820 24.90 -14.01 -11.03
CA ALA A 820 25.64 -13.43 -12.15
C ALA A 820 25.22 -11.97 -12.41
N THR A 821 26.15 -11.11 -12.84
CA THR A 821 25.83 -9.72 -13.22
C THR A 821 25.20 -9.59 -14.62
N SER A 822 25.23 -10.66 -15.42
CA SER A 822 24.50 -10.77 -16.68
C SER A 822 23.11 -11.36 -16.46
N GLY A 823 22.12 -10.94 -17.25
CA GLY A 823 20.70 -11.17 -16.98
C GLY A 823 20.23 -12.63 -16.88
N SER A 824 19.06 -12.82 -16.26
CA SER A 824 18.44 -14.12 -15.94
C SER A 824 19.36 -15.04 -15.12
N SER A 825 20.02 -14.46 -14.11
CA SER A 825 20.81 -15.21 -13.12
C SER A 825 19.93 -16.02 -12.17
N LEU A 826 20.40 -17.21 -11.80
CA LEU A 826 19.84 -18.01 -10.71
C LEU A 826 20.57 -17.65 -9.40
N PRO A 827 19.93 -17.05 -8.38
CA PRO A 827 20.60 -16.77 -7.11
C PRO A 827 20.84 -18.06 -6.32
N GLU A 828 22.10 -18.29 -5.97
CA GLU A 828 22.55 -19.48 -5.26
C GLU A 828 23.00 -19.11 -3.84
N LEU A 829 22.44 -19.77 -2.81
CA LEU A 829 22.93 -19.64 -1.44
C LEU A 829 24.35 -20.22 -1.36
N LYS A 830 25.34 -19.38 -1.06
CA LYS A 830 26.75 -19.81 -0.97
C LYS A 830 27.31 -19.84 0.44
N LYS A 831 26.80 -19.00 1.34
CA LYS A 831 27.29 -18.92 2.72
C LYS A 831 26.14 -18.64 3.68
N VAL A 832 26.29 -19.12 4.90
CA VAL A 832 25.49 -18.76 6.06
C VAL A 832 26.40 -18.08 7.07
N ILE A 833 25.99 -16.89 7.52
CA ILE A 833 26.63 -16.17 8.61
C ILE A 833 25.74 -16.30 9.84
N LEU A 834 26.35 -16.67 10.96
CA LEU A 834 25.73 -16.57 12.27
C LEU A 834 26.59 -15.68 13.15
N ALA A 835 25.98 -14.95 14.07
CA ALA A 835 26.70 -14.26 15.13
C ALA A 835 25.92 -14.33 16.45
N ASP A 836 26.65 -14.19 17.56
CA ASP A 836 26.10 -13.85 18.87
C ASP A 836 26.74 -12.52 19.36
N GLN A 837 26.72 -12.26 20.67
CA GLN A 837 27.37 -11.05 21.21
C GLN A 837 28.89 -11.09 21.05
N ASP A 838 29.53 -12.26 21.06
CA ASP A 838 30.99 -12.38 21.11
C ASP A 838 31.60 -12.84 19.78
N ASN A 839 30.95 -13.76 19.08
CA ASN A 839 31.52 -14.53 17.96
C ASN A 839 30.76 -14.29 16.64
N VAL A 840 31.46 -14.52 15.53
CA VAL A 840 30.89 -14.59 14.17
C VAL A 840 31.35 -15.90 13.54
N ALA A 841 30.42 -16.68 13.01
CA ALA A 841 30.66 -17.90 12.26
C ALA A 841 30.30 -17.71 10.79
N TYR A 842 31.06 -18.33 9.90
CA TYR A 842 30.96 -18.17 8.45
C TYR A 842 31.26 -19.51 7.78
N ALA A 843 30.21 -20.14 7.23
CA ALA A 843 30.31 -21.49 6.67
C ALA A 843 29.43 -21.66 5.43
N ASP A 844 29.59 -22.80 4.75
CA ASP A 844 28.83 -23.14 3.54
C ASP A 844 27.41 -23.65 3.88
N THR A 845 27.18 -24.07 5.13
CA THR A 845 25.89 -24.62 5.59
C THR A 845 25.54 -24.12 6.99
N LEU A 846 24.24 -24.07 7.29
CA LEU A 846 23.72 -23.67 8.60
C LEU A 846 24.30 -24.52 9.75
N GLN A 847 24.34 -25.85 9.60
CA GLN A 847 24.85 -26.73 10.64
C GLN A 847 26.35 -26.51 10.90
N GLN A 848 27.17 -26.28 9.86
CA GLN A 848 28.57 -25.92 10.05
C GLN A 848 28.75 -24.55 10.74
N ALA A 849 27.92 -23.56 10.40
CA ALA A 849 27.98 -22.25 11.04
C ALA A 849 27.59 -22.36 12.53
N ILE A 850 26.60 -23.19 12.86
CA ILE A 850 26.23 -23.52 14.25
C ILE A 850 27.40 -24.17 14.98
N ASP A 851 28.00 -25.21 14.38
CA ASP A 851 29.11 -25.94 15.01
C ASP A 851 30.34 -25.04 15.24
N GLN A 852 30.61 -24.12 14.32
CA GLN A 852 31.62 -23.07 14.51
C GLN A 852 31.26 -22.13 15.67
N LEU A 853 30.01 -21.65 15.72
CA LEU A 853 29.57 -20.65 16.71
C LEU A 853 29.58 -21.21 18.15
N VAL A 854 29.08 -22.43 18.36
CA VAL A 854 29.03 -23.05 19.71
C VAL A 854 30.30 -23.83 20.08
N GLY A 855 31.36 -23.72 19.28
CA GLY A 855 32.67 -24.33 19.57
C GLY A 855 32.73 -25.85 19.46
N THR A 856 31.78 -26.50 18.78
CA THR A 856 31.79 -27.95 18.51
C THR A 856 32.44 -28.34 17.19
N ALA A 857 32.79 -27.37 16.35
CA ALA A 857 33.57 -27.61 15.15
C ALA A 857 34.88 -28.32 15.51
N SER A 858 35.03 -29.56 15.02
CA SER A 858 36.38 -30.06 14.77
C SER A 858 37.10 -29.01 13.92
N PRO A 859 38.37 -28.65 14.21
CA PRO A 859 39.11 -27.76 13.34
C PRO A 859 39.01 -28.31 11.91
N PRO A 860 38.76 -27.46 10.89
CA PRO A 860 38.51 -27.93 9.55
C PRO A 860 39.62 -28.90 9.16
N THR A 861 39.24 -30.09 8.68
CA THR A 861 40.19 -30.99 8.03
C THR A 861 40.69 -30.28 6.79
N ASN A 862 41.75 -29.50 6.98
CA ASN A 862 42.51 -28.84 5.96
C ASN A 862 42.94 -29.89 4.95
N THR A 863 42.18 -30.00 3.86
CA THR A 863 42.58 -30.67 2.63
C THR A 863 43.47 -29.77 1.77
N THR A 864 43.83 -28.58 2.28
CA THR A 864 45.17 -28.03 2.06
C THR A 864 46.18 -29.16 2.30
N PRO A 865 46.98 -29.55 1.31
CA PRO A 865 48.15 -30.38 1.58
C PRO A 865 48.93 -29.71 2.72
N PRO A 866 49.50 -30.46 3.67
CA PRO A 866 50.29 -29.84 4.73
C PRO A 866 51.33 -28.95 4.05
N PRO A 867 51.47 -27.67 4.46
CA PRO A 867 52.46 -26.79 3.85
C PRO A 867 53.80 -27.51 3.95
N THR A 868 54.47 -27.71 2.81
CA THR A 868 55.68 -28.54 2.73
C THR A 868 56.70 -27.97 3.70
N THR A 869 56.81 -28.55 4.91
CA THR A 869 57.66 -28.02 5.97
C THR A 869 59.10 -28.30 5.60
N LEU A 870 59.69 -27.34 4.89
CA LEU A 870 61.09 -27.35 4.53
C LEU A 870 61.91 -27.48 5.81
N THR A 871 62.64 -28.59 5.92
CA THR A 871 63.57 -28.80 7.02
C THR A 871 64.62 -27.70 7.04
N ALA A 872 65.25 -27.42 8.19
CA ALA A 872 66.30 -26.39 8.28
C ALA A 872 67.46 -26.62 7.27
N ALA A 873 67.71 -27.87 6.88
CA ALA A 873 68.66 -28.22 5.82
C ALA A 873 68.17 -27.81 4.41
N GLN A 874 66.87 -27.94 4.13
CA GLN A 874 66.26 -27.50 2.87
C GLN A 874 66.14 -25.97 2.79
N VAL A 875 65.85 -25.28 3.91
CA VAL A 875 65.87 -23.81 3.97
C VAL A 875 67.27 -23.29 3.64
N LYS A 876 68.31 -23.82 4.31
CA LYS A 876 69.70 -23.45 4.01
C LYS A 876 70.08 -23.75 2.55
N LEU A 877 69.67 -24.90 2.00
CA LEU A 877 69.91 -25.23 0.60
C LEU A 877 69.23 -24.25 -0.37
N ILE A 878 68.03 -23.76 -0.04
CA ILE A 878 67.34 -22.72 -0.81
C ILE A 878 68.10 -21.40 -0.73
N GLU A 879 68.56 -20.98 0.46
CA GLU A 879 69.38 -19.77 0.64
C GLU A 879 70.69 -19.85 -0.17
N ASP A 880 71.41 -20.96 -0.08
CA ASP A 880 72.66 -21.21 -0.84
C ASP A 880 72.41 -21.19 -2.37
N LEU A 881 71.27 -21.73 -2.85
CA LEU A 881 70.91 -21.70 -4.27
C LEU A 881 70.45 -20.30 -4.73
N VAL A 882 69.74 -19.53 -3.90
CA VAL A 882 69.36 -18.14 -4.22
C VAL A 882 70.60 -17.25 -4.27
N ALA A 883 71.59 -17.45 -3.40
CA ALA A 883 72.88 -16.76 -3.47
C ALA A 883 73.59 -17.07 -4.79
N GLN A 884 73.77 -18.34 -5.14
CA GLN A 884 74.39 -18.76 -6.41
C GLN A 884 73.65 -18.22 -7.64
N ALA A 885 72.32 -18.20 -7.63
CA ALA A 885 71.53 -17.63 -8.72
C ALA A 885 71.80 -16.13 -8.91
N ASN A 886 71.92 -15.37 -7.82
CA ASN A 886 72.24 -13.95 -7.85
C ASN A 886 73.68 -13.68 -8.30
N ASP A 887 74.64 -14.52 -7.90
CA ASP A 887 76.04 -14.43 -8.34
C ASP A 887 76.15 -14.66 -9.85
N HIS A 888 75.56 -15.75 -10.38
CA HIS A 888 75.54 -16.03 -11.82
C HIS A 888 74.75 -14.97 -12.61
N TYR A 889 73.64 -14.45 -12.08
CA TYR A 889 72.90 -13.35 -12.72
C TYR A 889 73.72 -12.06 -12.77
N THR A 890 74.49 -11.76 -11.71
CA THR A 890 75.37 -10.59 -11.66
C THR A 890 76.56 -10.75 -12.61
N ALA A 891 77.16 -11.94 -12.69
CA ALA A 891 78.21 -12.29 -13.64
C ALA A 891 77.72 -12.14 -15.09
N ALA A 892 76.53 -12.68 -15.42
CA ALA A 892 75.91 -12.49 -16.73
C ALA A 892 75.80 -11.00 -17.10
N TYR A 893 75.28 -10.16 -16.21
CA TYR A 893 75.17 -8.73 -16.47
C TYR A 893 76.53 -7.99 -16.52
N ALA A 894 77.61 -8.54 -15.95
CA ALA A 894 78.96 -8.04 -16.15
C ALA A 894 79.48 -8.40 -17.55
N ASP A 895 79.32 -9.65 -18.00
CA ASP A 895 79.68 -10.11 -19.34
C ASP A 895 78.92 -9.34 -20.43
N LEU A 896 77.62 -9.09 -20.22
CA LEU A 896 76.79 -8.27 -21.09
C LEU A 896 77.31 -6.83 -21.24
N ARG A 897 77.80 -6.21 -20.15
CA ARG A 897 78.44 -4.88 -20.19
C ARG A 897 79.77 -4.88 -20.93
N ASN A 898 80.47 -6.00 -20.92
CA ASN A 898 81.73 -6.20 -21.65
C ASN A 898 81.51 -6.64 -23.11
N ASN A 899 80.26 -6.76 -23.57
CA ASN A 899 79.84 -7.32 -24.86
C ASN A 899 80.24 -8.80 -25.08
N ASP A 900 80.49 -9.57 -24.02
CA ASP A 900 80.65 -11.02 -24.12
C ASP A 900 79.27 -11.71 -24.06
N PHE A 901 78.64 -11.79 -25.23
CA PHE A 901 77.35 -12.47 -25.38
C PHE A 901 77.43 -13.98 -25.15
N ALA A 902 78.62 -14.60 -25.27
CA ALA A 902 78.82 -16.02 -25.02
C ALA A 902 78.93 -16.31 -23.52
N GLY A 903 79.66 -15.45 -22.78
CA GLY A 903 79.67 -15.41 -21.32
C GLY A 903 78.26 -15.21 -20.75
N PHE A 904 77.58 -14.14 -21.17
CA PHE A 904 76.19 -13.86 -20.77
C PHE A 904 75.24 -15.07 -20.98
N ALA A 905 75.27 -15.70 -22.15
CA ALA A 905 74.42 -16.85 -22.45
C ALA A 905 74.73 -18.07 -21.57
N LYS A 906 76.02 -18.29 -21.26
CA LYS A 906 76.48 -19.39 -20.40
C LYS A 906 76.08 -19.15 -18.93
N GLU A 907 76.27 -17.95 -18.42
CA GLU A 907 75.91 -17.60 -17.03
C GLU A 907 74.38 -17.59 -16.84
N MET A 908 73.60 -17.06 -17.79
CA MET A 908 72.14 -17.17 -17.76
C MET A 908 71.63 -18.62 -17.83
N ALA A 909 72.36 -19.53 -18.50
CA ALA A 909 72.03 -20.96 -18.49
C ALA A 909 72.25 -21.58 -17.09
N GLN A 910 73.25 -21.13 -16.33
CA GLN A 910 73.45 -21.56 -14.93
C GLN A 910 72.30 -21.06 -14.04
N VAL A 911 71.90 -19.78 -14.16
CA VAL A 911 70.71 -19.24 -13.47
C VAL A 911 69.48 -20.10 -13.75
N GLY A 912 69.24 -20.45 -15.02
CA GLY A 912 68.14 -21.34 -15.42
C GLY A 912 68.18 -22.72 -14.78
N GLN A 913 69.36 -23.33 -14.65
CA GLN A 913 69.53 -24.62 -13.97
C GLN A 913 69.27 -24.52 -12.45
N ILE A 914 69.75 -23.45 -11.81
CA ILE A 914 69.55 -23.23 -10.37
C ILE A 914 68.06 -22.98 -10.06
N LEU A 915 67.35 -22.21 -10.89
CA LEU A 915 65.90 -22.02 -10.76
C LEU A 915 65.12 -23.33 -10.90
N GLN A 916 65.54 -24.25 -11.78
CA GLN A 916 64.96 -25.59 -11.86
C GLN A 916 65.25 -26.46 -10.62
N GLN A 917 66.42 -26.29 -9.98
CA GLN A 917 66.72 -26.96 -8.71
C GLN A 917 65.85 -26.41 -7.58
N LEU A 918 65.69 -25.09 -7.49
CA LEU A 918 64.78 -24.43 -6.55
C LEU A 918 63.33 -24.92 -6.70
N GLN A 919 62.79 -24.96 -7.93
CA GLN A 919 61.45 -25.49 -8.22
C GLN A 919 61.27 -26.95 -7.77
N LYS A 920 62.29 -27.81 -7.96
CA LYS A 920 62.27 -29.20 -7.48
C LYS A 920 62.24 -29.31 -5.95
N ILE A 921 62.81 -28.35 -5.23
CA ILE A 921 62.84 -28.32 -3.76
C ILE A 921 61.55 -27.71 -3.19
N THR A 922 60.98 -26.68 -3.84
CA THR A 922 59.77 -25.99 -3.37
C THR A 922 58.46 -26.62 -3.84
N GLY A 923 58.50 -27.60 -4.75
CA GLY A 923 57.35 -28.41 -5.15
C GLY A 923 56.44 -27.78 -6.20
N THR A 924 56.82 -26.65 -6.80
CA THR A 924 56.09 -26.07 -7.93
C THR A 924 56.44 -26.80 -9.23
N ALA A 925 55.48 -27.56 -9.76
CA ALA A 925 55.63 -28.23 -11.06
C ALA A 925 55.81 -27.20 -12.19
N PRO A 926 56.68 -27.47 -13.18
CA PRO A 926 56.82 -26.59 -14.34
C PRO A 926 55.54 -26.61 -15.18
N SER A 927 55.07 -25.43 -15.60
CA SER A 927 54.06 -25.35 -16.63
C SER A 927 54.64 -25.90 -17.95
N SER A 928 54.00 -26.92 -18.51
CA SER A 928 54.37 -27.48 -19.81
C SER A 928 53.91 -26.54 -20.93
N GLY A 929 54.58 -25.40 -21.04
CA GLY A 929 54.43 -24.47 -22.16
C GLY A 929 55.06 -25.05 -23.42
N THR A 930 54.34 -25.97 -24.07
CA THR A 930 54.72 -26.47 -25.40
C THR A 930 54.64 -25.31 -26.39
N ALA A 931 55.79 -24.75 -26.75
CA ALA A 931 55.86 -23.71 -27.77
C ALA A 931 55.53 -24.31 -29.15
N SER A 932 54.26 -24.22 -29.56
CA SER A 932 53.91 -24.41 -30.96
C SER A 932 54.63 -23.36 -31.82
N PRO A 933 55.30 -23.74 -32.92
CA PRO A 933 55.93 -22.78 -33.80
C PRO A 933 54.87 -21.89 -34.45
N SER A 934 55.02 -20.57 -34.31
CA SER A 934 54.17 -19.59 -34.99
C SER A 934 54.22 -19.78 -36.51
N PRO A 935 53.07 -19.74 -37.22
CA PRO A 935 53.06 -19.78 -38.68
C PRO A 935 53.68 -18.51 -39.27
N THR A 936 54.47 -18.69 -40.32
CA THR A 936 55.12 -17.63 -41.10
C THR A 936 54.11 -16.59 -41.62
N PRO A 937 54.40 -15.28 -41.56
CA PRO A 937 53.53 -14.27 -42.15
C PRO A 937 53.49 -14.41 -43.69
N PRO A 938 52.31 -14.40 -44.34
CA PRO A 938 52.23 -14.37 -45.79
C PRO A 938 52.74 -13.03 -46.35
N SER A 939 53.36 -13.10 -47.52
CA SER A 939 53.99 -11.95 -48.18
C SER A 939 53.01 -10.85 -48.55
N ARG A 940 53.38 -9.60 -48.21
CA ARG A 940 52.64 -8.39 -48.54
C ARG A 940 52.67 -8.13 -50.05
N ALA A 941 51.57 -8.44 -50.75
CA ALA A 941 51.37 -8.01 -52.13
C ALA A 941 51.02 -6.51 -52.19
N SER A 942 51.59 -5.80 -53.16
CA SER A 942 51.40 -4.35 -53.35
C SER A 942 50.02 -4.02 -53.94
N PRO A 943 49.33 -2.96 -53.48
CA PRO A 943 48.16 -2.44 -54.16
C PRO A 943 48.57 -1.53 -55.34
N SER A 944 47.98 -1.75 -56.51
CA SER A 944 47.95 -0.79 -57.64
C SER A 944 46.57 -0.13 -57.76
N PRO A 945 46.47 1.09 -58.31
CA PRO A 945 45.36 1.99 -58.04
C PRO A 945 44.27 2.03 -59.11
N SER A 946 43.08 2.53 -58.76
CA SER A 946 42.05 3.05 -59.66
C SER A 946 41.05 3.96 -58.92
N PRO A 947 40.32 4.87 -59.61
CA PRO A 947 40.38 6.29 -59.22
C PRO A 947 39.09 6.93 -58.69
N SER A 948 39.26 8.17 -58.20
CA SER A 948 38.27 9.22 -57.85
C SER A 948 37.43 9.69 -59.08
N PRO A 949 36.48 10.66 -58.98
CA PRO A 949 36.41 11.82 -58.06
C PRO A 949 35.69 11.57 -56.73
#